data_AF-A0A2H5W8C6-F1
#
_entry.id   AF-A0A2H5W8C6-F1
#
_cell.length_a   1.000
_cell.length_b   1.000
_cell.length_c   1.000
_cell.angle_alpha   90.00
_cell.angle_beta   90.00
_cell.angle_gamma   90.00
#
_symmetry.space_group_name_H-M   'P 1'
#
loop_
_entity.id
_entity.type
_entity.pdbx_description
1 polymer ?
#
loop_
_entity_poly.entity_id
_entity_poly.type
_entity_poly.pdbx_seq_one_letter_code
_entity_poly.pdbx_strand_id
1 'polypeptide(L)'
;MKRIRRPVRFVLLSMGLGVGLAFSQGSPPTAALKEKYQHFLEVTYWIMTPKEREVFQKLSTDEQRDRFIELFWKMRDPTPGTPENEYRDEMERRFAYVNQRFRFGGVPGWKTDRGRVYMVLGPPKSTERFDMDLDVYPTEVWYYYGEGRPGLPAHFAMVFYKPHGVGDYKLYSPSGDGPYSLFIRPEGLDPFNYEALYDKLQAIHPTLAQVVLSPIPGDIPMGFTPSPEADLLIARILESPRASFDDSYARDFERYAGMIDIEEANRFISARFAYTLQWWPDLGYHVWAYAFQPETISVAETDTGIYSIFETVGSIDDESTGRRVYQFQKRFRLDFKDEAELRRVRASGVLLADAVPLIPGSYRVRVLLKNPLGREFSFWEDRLSVPAVPPGQTYADPPILGYRTEPADPALLSPFQTGLYRFAVDLKQQFTAAETLYVGGRVYTPEPADVRLQVEVQSAEPGQKPVPRSSRPASLTPTARVDTYEWLVPVGLKDLPPGRYQVVVSLQKGSTTVGTWTLPFSVTPLGAVPHPQAYTRSLRRTNLFAWDLAAGEQAWAQNRTSEAEAWLRRAHQRKPDFEPAALRLAEFYLATKRPGEALNLLQVLPSENAQRRLFQVLARQALNGCETTLPEMERLLQAGQRHWRLLRALGLCYWTAGQRDRARPLLQDALAANPDQPDLKALLGPAAEKKGTP
;
A
#
# COMPACT_ATOMS: atom_id res chain seq x y z
N MET A 1 -11.39 88.35 -22.27
CA MET A 1 -11.26 88.71 -20.83
C MET A 1 -9.92 88.20 -20.32
N LYS A 2 -9.09 89.10 -19.80
CA LYS A 2 -7.75 88.84 -19.26
C LYS A 2 -7.83 88.47 -17.77
N ARG A 3 -6.79 87.73 -17.34
CA ARG A 3 -6.15 87.67 -16.01
C ARG A 3 -6.40 86.43 -15.12
N ILE A 4 -5.29 85.69 -14.97
CA ILE A 4 -4.58 85.32 -13.73
C ILE A 4 -5.36 84.46 -12.70
N ARG A 5 -4.84 83.26 -12.41
CA ARG A 5 -4.50 82.80 -11.05
C ARG A 5 -3.57 81.57 -11.06
N ARG A 6 -2.63 81.59 -10.11
CA ARG A 6 -1.49 80.68 -9.84
C ARG A 6 -1.92 79.29 -9.32
N PRO A 7 -1.00 78.29 -9.32
CA PRO A 7 -1.32 76.88 -9.13
C PRO A 7 -1.26 76.44 -7.66
N VAL A 8 -2.11 75.49 -7.27
CA VAL A 8 -1.98 74.73 -6.02
C VAL A 8 -1.83 73.24 -6.35
N ARG A 9 -0.83 72.66 -5.72
CA ARG A 9 -0.23 71.33 -5.88
C ARG A 9 -1.25 70.19 -5.76
N PHE A 10 -1.31 69.34 -6.79
CA PHE A 10 -1.73 67.94 -6.66
C PHE A 10 -0.51 67.10 -6.27
N VAL A 11 -0.61 66.39 -5.15
CA VAL A 11 0.37 65.37 -4.74
C VAL A 11 0.18 64.15 -5.65
N LEU A 12 1.10 63.99 -6.59
CA LEU A 12 1.36 62.74 -7.31
C LEU A 12 2.14 61.83 -6.37
N LEU A 13 1.48 60.82 -5.80
CA LEU A 13 2.18 59.71 -5.14
C LEU A 13 2.54 58.68 -6.21
N SER A 14 3.85 58.47 -6.34
CA SER A 14 4.53 57.61 -7.29
C SER A 14 4.16 56.14 -7.12
N MET A 15 3.93 55.47 -8.26
CA MET A 15 4.06 54.03 -8.44
C MET A 15 5.48 53.60 -8.06
N GLY A 16 5.64 53.03 -6.87
CA GLY A 16 6.83 52.27 -6.48
C GLY A 16 6.56 50.78 -6.66
N LEU A 17 7.32 50.12 -7.56
CA LEU A 17 7.42 48.67 -7.63
C LEU A 17 7.90 48.14 -6.27
N GLY A 18 6.97 47.63 -5.46
CA GLY A 18 7.27 46.86 -4.26
C GLY A 18 7.62 45.43 -4.66
N VAL A 19 8.91 45.11 -4.60
CA VAL A 19 9.44 43.74 -4.66
C VAL A 19 8.75 42.92 -3.56
N GLY A 20 7.84 42.04 -3.98
CA GLY A 20 7.27 41.02 -3.09
C GLY A 20 8.39 40.11 -2.63
N LEU A 21 8.70 40.15 -1.33
CA LEU A 21 9.42 39.07 -0.65
C LEU A 21 8.51 37.85 -0.68
N ALA A 22 8.60 37.11 -1.78
CA ALA A 22 8.16 35.74 -1.83
C ALA A 22 8.98 34.99 -0.79
N PHE A 23 8.33 34.57 0.30
CA PHE A 23 8.82 33.46 1.09
C PHE A 23 8.81 32.24 0.18
N SER A 24 9.93 32.07 -0.53
CA SER A 24 10.35 30.79 -1.06
C SER A 24 10.32 29.81 0.10
N GLN A 25 9.31 28.93 0.10
CA GLN A 25 9.38 27.64 0.78
C GLN A 25 10.49 26.85 0.07
N GLY A 26 11.73 27.27 0.29
CA GLY A 26 12.89 26.48 -0.04
C GLY A 26 12.80 25.23 0.80
N SER A 27 12.78 24.07 0.15
CA SER A 27 13.00 22.79 0.80
C SER A 27 14.17 22.94 1.78
N PRO A 28 14.06 22.46 3.03
CA PRO A 28 15.17 22.54 3.96
C PRO A 28 16.42 21.94 3.30
N PRO A 29 17.61 22.53 3.51
CA PRO A 29 18.84 21.97 2.97
C PRO A 29 18.94 20.52 3.43
N THR A 30 19.02 19.61 2.48
CA THR A 30 19.17 18.17 2.72
C THR A 30 20.35 17.99 3.65
N ALA A 31 20.09 17.67 4.93
CA ALA A 31 21.12 17.22 5.83
C ALA A 31 21.87 16.08 5.13
N ALA A 32 23.20 16.14 5.09
CA ALA A 32 23.99 15.11 4.44
C ALA A 32 23.60 13.74 5.01
N LEU A 33 23.22 12.82 4.14
CA LEU A 33 22.84 11.44 4.52
C LEU A 33 23.95 10.83 5.38
N LYS A 34 23.59 10.12 6.46
CA LYS A 34 24.58 9.36 7.26
C LYS A 34 25.35 8.38 6.36
N GLU A 35 26.61 8.12 6.72
CA GLU A 35 27.53 7.27 5.94
C GLU A 35 26.92 5.91 5.57
N LYS A 36 26.22 5.24 6.51
CA LYS A 36 25.54 3.97 6.23
C LYS A 36 24.53 4.04 5.07
N TYR A 37 23.81 5.15 4.91
CA TYR A 37 22.83 5.34 3.86
C TYR A 37 23.48 5.72 2.52
N GLN A 38 24.59 6.45 2.57
CA GLN A 38 25.41 6.72 1.39
C GLN A 38 25.99 5.41 0.87
N HIS A 39 26.63 4.62 1.74
CA HIS A 39 27.18 3.30 1.41
C HIS A 39 26.12 2.39 0.78
N PHE A 40 24.93 2.30 1.38
CA PHE A 40 23.81 1.55 0.81
C PHE A 40 23.47 1.99 -0.64
N LEU A 41 23.36 3.29 -0.88
CA LEU A 41 23.08 3.82 -2.22
C LEU A 41 24.20 3.53 -3.23
N GLU A 42 25.46 3.48 -2.78
CA GLU A 42 26.59 3.16 -3.65
C GLU A 42 26.65 1.67 -3.99
N VAL A 43 26.53 0.78 -3.00
CA VAL A 43 26.53 -0.68 -3.18
C VAL A 43 25.39 -1.11 -4.10
N THR A 44 24.22 -0.49 -3.95
CA THR A 44 23.00 -0.88 -4.67
C THR A 44 22.77 -0.11 -5.96
N TYR A 45 23.64 0.85 -6.32
CA TYR A 45 23.40 1.80 -7.40
C TYR A 45 22.96 1.14 -8.72
N TRP A 46 23.61 0.03 -9.09
CA TRP A 46 23.39 -0.68 -10.35
C TRP A 46 22.22 -1.69 -10.33
N ILE A 47 21.72 -2.04 -9.14
CA ILE A 47 20.63 -3.03 -8.96
C ILE A 47 19.32 -2.39 -8.47
N MET A 48 19.39 -1.18 -7.94
CA MET A 48 18.25 -0.40 -7.49
C MET A 48 17.53 0.24 -8.67
N THR A 49 16.20 0.15 -8.71
CA THR A 49 15.39 0.79 -9.75
C THR A 49 15.35 2.31 -9.54
N PRO A 50 15.05 3.09 -10.60
CA PRO A 50 14.86 4.52 -10.46
C PRO A 50 13.80 4.90 -9.42
N LYS A 51 12.71 4.12 -9.32
CA LYS A 51 11.62 4.36 -8.37
C LYS A 51 12.07 4.11 -6.93
N GLU A 52 12.75 2.99 -6.67
CA GLU A 52 13.31 2.68 -5.34
C GLU A 52 14.23 3.79 -4.86
N ARG A 53 15.12 4.28 -5.74
CA ARG A 53 16.04 5.37 -5.43
C ARG A 53 15.32 6.67 -5.10
N GLU A 54 14.33 7.04 -5.91
CA GLU A 54 13.51 8.23 -5.71
C GLU A 54 12.80 8.18 -4.35
N VAL A 55 12.22 7.03 -4.01
CA VAL A 55 11.51 6.82 -2.73
C VAL A 55 12.50 6.91 -1.57
N PHE A 56 13.62 6.18 -1.62
CA PHE A 56 14.61 6.18 -0.54
C PHE A 56 15.14 7.58 -0.23
N GLN A 57 15.36 8.41 -1.26
CA GLN A 57 15.83 9.78 -1.09
C GLN A 57 14.78 10.71 -0.47
N LYS A 58 13.48 10.41 -0.62
CA LYS A 58 12.38 11.18 -0.02
C LYS A 58 12.11 10.83 1.45
N LEU A 59 12.55 9.64 1.89
CA LEU A 59 12.38 9.21 3.28
C LEU A 59 13.00 10.23 4.23
N SER A 60 12.22 10.69 5.20
CA SER A 60 12.60 11.80 6.08
C SER A 60 13.32 11.33 7.35
N THR A 61 13.02 10.12 7.83
CA THR A 61 13.55 9.57 9.09
C THR A 61 14.50 8.41 8.86
N ASP A 62 15.39 8.19 9.82
CA ASP A 62 16.37 7.10 9.77
C ASP A 62 15.70 5.73 9.94
N GLU A 63 14.65 5.66 10.77
CA GLU A 63 13.85 4.46 10.97
C GLU A 63 13.14 4.03 9.66
N GLN A 64 12.63 5.00 8.88
CA GLN A 64 12.06 4.72 7.56
C GLN A 64 13.12 4.18 6.59
N ARG A 65 14.31 4.79 6.58
CA ARG A 65 15.42 4.34 5.73
C ARG A 65 15.90 2.94 6.09
N ASP A 66 16.03 2.65 7.39
CA ASP A 66 16.44 1.33 7.88
C ASP A 66 15.45 0.25 7.48
N ARG A 67 14.13 0.52 7.65
CA ARG A 67 13.07 -0.38 7.16
C ARG A 67 13.11 -0.56 5.65
N PHE A 68 13.40 0.50 4.88
CA PHE A 68 13.48 0.42 3.43
C PHE A 68 14.64 -0.50 3.02
N ILE A 69 15.81 -0.34 3.65
CA ILE A 69 16.98 -1.17 3.41
C ILE A 69 16.68 -2.64 3.71
N GLU A 70 16.03 -2.91 4.85
CA GLU A 70 15.65 -4.27 5.23
C GLU A 70 14.74 -4.91 4.17
N LEU A 71 13.68 -4.21 3.77
CA LEU A 71 12.74 -4.70 2.76
C LEU A 71 13.40 -4.83 1.39
N PHE A 72 14.25 -3.89 0.98
CA PHE A 72 15.00 -3.92 -0.27
C PHE A 72 15.82 -5.20 -0.42
N TRP A 73 16.55 -5.59 0.65
CA TRP A 73 17.36 -6.80 0.63
C TRP A 73 16.50 -8.06 0.72
N LYS A 74 15.47 -8.09 1.58
CA LYS A 74 14.55 -9.25 1.66
C LYS A 74 13.83 -9.54 0.35
N MET A 75 13.44 -8.51 -0.40
CA MET A 75 12.83 -8.71 -1.72
C MET A 75 13.79 -9.35 -2.74
N ARG A 76 15.11 -9.24 -2.53
CA ARG A 76 16.17 -9.80 -3.39
C ARG A 76 16.86 -11.01 -2.77
N ASP A 77 16.28 -11.56 -1.71
CA ASP A 77 16.81 -12.72 -1.00
C ASP A 77 16.52 -14.02 -1.78
N PRO A 78 17.55 -14.74 -2.27
CA PRO A 78 17.35 -16.02 -2.95
C PRO A 78 16.93 -17.14 -2.00
N THR A 79 17.20 -17.00 -0.70
CA THR A 79 17.00 -18.02 0.33
C THR A 79 16.31 -17.42 1.57
N PRO A 80 15.03 -17.00 1.48
CA PRO A 80 14.35 -16.27 2.56
C PRO A 80 14.16 -17.04 3.89
N GLY A 81 14.59 -18.31 3.93
CA GLY A 81 14.56 -19.19 5.10
C GLY A 81 15.85 -19.19 5.92
N THR A 82 16.94 -18.58 5.44
CA THR A 82 18.17 -18.35 6.22
C THR A 82 18.14 -16.96 6.87
N PRO A 83 18.76 -16.77 8.05
CA PRO A 83 18.90 -15.43 8.63
C PRO A 83 19.79 -14.49 7.81
N GLU A 84 20.70 -15.07 7.03
CA GLU A 84 21.67 -14.35 6.20
C GLU A 84 21.12 -14.19 4.78
N ASN A 85 21.37 -13.03 4.18
CA ASN A 85 20.99 -12.73 2.80
C ASN A 85 22.24 -12.81 1.92
N GLU A 86 22.39 -13.93 1.22
CA GLU A 86 23.58 -14.25 0.44
C GLU A 86 23.79 -13.28 -0.72
N TYR A 87 22.71 -12.70 -1.25
CA TYR A 87 22.77 -11.71 -2.32
C TYR A 87 23.32 -10.37 -1.82
N ARG A 88 22.91 -9.92 -0.63
CA ARG A 88 23.46 -8.73 0.03
C ARG A 88 24.96 -8.89 0.27
N ASP A 89 25.37 -10.03 0.83
CA ASP A 89 26.79 -10.29 1.12
C ASP A 89 27.62 -10.34 -0.15
N GLU A 90 27.09 -10.96 -1.21
CA GLU A 90 27.72 -10.98 -2.52
C GLU A 90 27.88 -9.57 -3.11
N MET A 91 26.86 -8.71 -2.99
CA MET A 91 26.94 -7.33 -3.47
C MET A 91 27.99 -6.51 -2.72
N GLU A 92 28.11 -6.67 -1.40
CA GLU A 92 29.16 -6.05 -0.60
C GLU A 92 30.56 -6.56 -1.00
N ARG A 93 30.72 -7.88 -1.24
CA ARG A 93 31.98 -8.46 -1.76
C ARG A 93 32.35 -7.88 -3.11
N ARG A 94 31.40 -7.77 -4.04
CA ARG A 94 31.63 -7.15 -5.35
C ARG A 94 32.04 -5.69 -5.22
N PHE A 95 31.35 -4.94 -4.37
CA PHE A 95 31.64 -3.52 -4.15
C PHE A 95 33.05 -3.30 -3.61
N ALA A 96 33.47 -4.11 -2.63
CA ALA A 96 34.84 -4.08 -2.11
C ALA A 96 35.88 -4.43 -3.21
N TYR A 97 35.63 -5.49 -3.97
CA TYR A 97 36.52 -5.94 -5.04
C TYR A 97 36.72 -4.87 -6.13
N VAL A 98 35.62 -4.29 -6.64
CA VAL A 98 35.72 -3.30 -7.72
C VAL A 98 36.44 -2.03 -7.25
N ASN A 99 36.20 -1.58 -6.02
CA ASN A 99 36.88 -0.40 -5.47
C ASN A 99 38.36 -0.63 -5.17
N GLN A 100 38.76 -1.87 -4.93
CA GLN A 100 40.18 -2.24 -4.81
C GLN A 100 40.85 -2.38 -6.17
N ARG A 101 40.18 -2.96 -7.17
CA ARG A 101 40.82 -3.42 -8.42
C ARG A 101 40.64 -2.47 -9.61
N PHE A 102 39.53 -1.74 -9.67
CA PHE A 102 39.16 -0.92 -10.82
C PHE A 102 39.13 0.58 -10.52
N ARG A 103 39.68 1.03 -9.38
CA ARG A 103 39.80 2.46 -9.09
C ARG A 103 40.77 3.13 -10.07
N PHE A 104 40.37 4.24 -10.66
CA PHE A 104 41.21 4.99 -11.59
C PHE A 104 40.99 6.50 -11.49
N GLY A 105 42.06 7.31 -11.49
CA GLY A 105 41.97 8.77 -11.63
C GLY A 105 41.05 9.47 -10.60
N GLY A 106 40.97 8.95 -9.37
CA GLY A 106 40.06 9.47 -8.34
C GLY A 106 38.60 8.99 -8.44
N VAL A 107 38.23 8.31 -9.53
CA VAL A 107 36.92 7.67 -9.70
C VAL A 107 36.88 6.35 -8.91
N PRO A 108 35.89 6.16 -8.01
CA PRO A 108 35.66 4.88 -7.35
C PRO A 108 35.46 3.76 -8.36
N GLY A 109 36.00 2.57 -8.05
CA GLY A 109 36.00 1.45 -8.99
C GLY A 109 34.59 1.03 -9.43
N TRP A 110 33.59 1.10 -8.55
CA TRP A 110 32.20 0.76 -8.89
C TRP A 110 31.56 1.68 -9.95
N LYS A 111 32.12 2.89 -10.18
CA LYS A 111 31.67 3.85 -11.21
C LYS A 111 32.38 3.67 -12.56
N THR A 112 33.42 2.84 -12.62
CA THR A 112 34.10 2.52 -13.88
C THR A 112 33.29 1.53 -14.71
N ASP A 113 33.59 1.40 -16.00
CA ASP A 113 32.85 0.50 -16.88
C ASP A 113 33.05 -0.97 -16.49
N ARG A 114 34.30 -1.37 -16.20
CA ARG A 114 34.62 -2.70 -15.65
C ARG A 114 33.93 -2.93 -14.31
N GLY A 115 33.94 -1.92 -13.42
CA GLY A 115 33.25 -2.00 -12.14
C GLY A 115 31.74 -2.12 -12.26
N ARG A 116 31.11 -1.38 -13.17
CA ARG A 116 29.67 -1.49 -13.47
C ARG A 116 29.32 -2.90 -13.91
N VAL A 117 30.03 -3.45 -14.89
CA VAL A 117 29.78 -4.81 -15.38
C VAL A 117 29.97 -5.84 -14.27
N TYR A 118 31.03 -5.71 -13.47
CA TYR A 118 31.28 -6.61 -12.35
C TYR A 118 30.21 -6.51 -11.24
N MET A 119 29.69 -5.31 -10.95
CA MET A 119 28.58 -5.14 -10.00
C MET A 119 27.29 -5.80 -10.50
N VAL A 120 26.98 -5.63 -11.79
CA VAL A 120 25.77 -6.17 -12.43
C VAL A 120 25.83 -7.69 -12.58
N LEU A 121 26.89 -8.22 -13.18
CA LEU A 121 26.99 -9.63 -13.57
C LEU A 121 27.73 -10.49 -12.53
N GLY A 122 28.63 -9.88 -11.76
CA GLY A 122 29.57 -10.58 -10.89
C GLY A 122 30.85 -10.97 -11.62
N PRO A 123 31.63 -11.88 -11.02
CA PRO A 123 32.87 -12.35 -11.63
C PRO A 123 32.60 -13.04 -12.97
N PRO A 124 33.40 -12.74 -14.02
CA PRO A 124 33.31 -13.46 -15.28
C PRO A 124 33.74 -14.92 -15.11
N LYS A 125 33.23 -15.80 -15.97
CA LYS A 125 33.58 -17.22 -15.98
C LYS A 125 34.98 -17.44 -16.54
N SER A 126 35.36 -16.63 -17.52
CA SER A 126 36.71 -16.56 -18.08
C SER A 126 37.03 -15.13 -18.49
N THR A 127 38.30 -14.77 -18.42
CA THR A 127 38.82 -13.48 -18.87
C THR A 127 40.01 -13.72 -19.79
N GLU A 128 39.98 -13.11 -20.96
CA GLU A 128 41.11 -13.06 -21.90
C GLU A 128 41.67 -11.64 -21.94
N ARG A 129 42.99 -11.50 -22.05
CA ARG A 129 43.68 -10.20 -21.97
C ARG A 129 44.72 -10.05 -23.06
N PHE A 130 44.73 -8.88 -23.67
CA PHE A 130 45.61 -8.46 -24.75
C PHE A 130 46.45 -7.24 -24.30
N ASP A 131 47.10 -7.34 -23.13
CA ASP A 131 47.72 -6.19 -22.43
C ASP A 131 49.13 -5.81 -22.90
N MET A 132 49.73 -6.59 -23.81
CA MET A 132 51.10 -6.39 -24.33
C MET A 132 51.16 -6.64 -25.84
N ASP A 133 50.04 -6.41 -26.52
CA ASP A 133 49.91 -6.64 -27.94
C ASP A 133 50.48 -5.47 -28.76
N LEU A 134 51.03 -5.76 -29.94
CA LEU A 134 51.59 -4.73 -30.83
C LEU A 134 50.59 -4.22 -31.87
N ASP A 135 49.50 -4.96 -32.08
CA ASP A 135 48.49 -4.71 -33.11
C ASP A 135 47.22 -4.09 -32.50
N VAL A 136 46.83 -4.49 -31.29
CA VAL A 136 45.63 -3.96 -30.59
C VAL A 136 45.95 -3.24 -29.28
N TYR A 137 45.19 -2.20 -28.96
CA TYR A 137 45.27 -1.52 -27.67
C TYR A 137 44.95 -2.50 -26.53
N PRO A 138 45.43 -2.26 -25.30
CA PRO A 138 45.13 -3.10 -24.15
C PRO A 138 43.63 -3.38 -24.04
N THR A 139 43.27 -4.64 -24.23
CA THR A 139 41.89 -5.11 -24.33
C THR A 139 41.68 -6.30 -23.40
N GLU A 140 40.55 -6.33 -22.70
CA GLU A 140 40.08 -7.46 -21.89
C GLU A 140 38.73 -7.95 -22.41
N VAL A 141 38.58 -9.26 -22.58
CA VAL A 141 37.31 -9.88 -22.94
C VAL A 141 36.82 -10.74 -21.78
N TRP A 142 35.63 -10.46 -21.29
CA TRP A 142 35.02 -11.15 -20.15
C TRP A 142 33.85 -12.01 -20.62
N TYR A 143 33.92 -13.32 -20.41
CA TYR A 143 32.91 -14.28 -20.87
C TYR A 143 31.93 -14.66 -19.74
N TYR A 144 30.65 -14.71 -20.09
CA TYR A 144 29.53 -14.99 -19.18
C TYR A 144 28.55 -16.01 -19.77
N TYR A 145 27.87 -16.74 -18.89
CA TYR A 145 26.71 -17.56 -19.22
C TYR A 145 25.46 -16.96 -18.55
N GLY A 146 24.36 -16.85 -19.29
CA GLY A 146 23.11 -16.30 -18.76
C GLY A 146 22.43 -17.19 -17.73
N GLU A 147 22.72 -18.50 -17.74
CA GLU A 147 22.21 -19.49 -16.77
C GLU A 147 20.67 -19.42 -16.58
N GLY A 148 19.92 -19.07 -17.63
CA GLY A 148 18.45 -18.96 -17.58
C GLY A 148 17.92 -17.70 -16.90
N ARG A 149 18.78 -16.74 -16.53
CA ARG A 149 18.35 -15.46 -15.95
C ARG A 149 17.58 -14.62 -17.00
N PRO A 150 16.42 -14.05 -16.64
CA PRO A 150 15.64 -13.22 -17.56
C PRO A 150 16.49 -12.07 -18.12
N GLY A 151 16.46 -11.91 -19.45
CA GLY A 151 17.14 -10.81 -20.14
C GLY A 151 18.61 -11.04 -20.48
N LEU A 152 19.20 -12.19 -20.12
CA LEU A 152 20.58 -12.54 -20.49
C LEU A 152 20.63 -13.58 -21.63
N PRO A 153 21.55 -13.43 -22.61
CA PRO A 153 21.87 -14.49 -23.57
C PRO A 153 22.43 -15.74 -22.89
N ALA A 154 22.30 -16.90 -23.55
CA ALA A 154 22.87 -18.15 -23.04
C ALA A 154 24.38 -18.06 -22.80
N HIS A 155 25.11 -17.44 -23.73
CA HIS A 155 26.53 -17.15 -23.65
C HIS A 155 26.81 -15.80 -24.33
N PHE A 156 27.60 -14.96 -23.69
CA PHE A 156 27.95 -13.64 -24.21
C PHE A 156 29.28 -13.14 -23.62
N ALA A 157 29.84 -12.11 -24.23
CA ALA A 157 31.08 -11.47 -23.83
C ALA A 157 30.91 -9.96 -23.65
N MET A 158 31.68 -9.41 -22.72
CA MET A 158 31.83 -7.96 -22.52
C MET A 158 33.28 -7.60 -22.83
N VAL A 159 33.48 -6.73 -23.82
CA VAL A 159 34.81 -6.31 -24.25
C VAL A 159 35.14 -4.95 -23.64
N PHE A 160 36.33 -4.81 -23.08
CA PHE A 160 36.83 -3.55 -22.56
C PHE A 160 38.17 -3.22 -23.17
N TYR A 161 38.41 -1.97 -23.50
CA TYR A 161 39.69 -1.54 -24.08
C TYR A 161 40.12 -0.19 -23.53
N LYS A 162 41.40 0.14 -23.65
CA LYS A 162 41.91 1.49 -23.38
C LYS A 162 41.96 2.31 -24.66
N PRO A 163 41.06 3.28 -24.88
CA PRO A 163 41.15 4.16 -26.05
C PRO A 163 42.51 4.84 -26.11
N HIS A 164 43.18 4.75 -27.27
CA HIS A 164 44.52 5.29 -27.47
C HIS A 164 45.60 4.73 -26.52
N GLY A 165 45.34 3.60 -25.86
CA GLY A 165 46.29 2.89 -24.98
C GLY A 165 46.49 3.51 -23.59
N VAL A 166 45.79 4.60 -23.28
CA VAL A 166 45.92 5.34 -22.01
C VAL A 166 44.59 5.44 -21.27
N GLY A 167 44.63 5.66 -19.96
CA GLY A 167 43.43 5.82 -19.15
C GLY A 167 42.89 4.50 -18.57
N ASP A 168 41.65 4.56 -18.11
CA ASP A 168 40.88 3.39 -17.65
C ASP A 168 40.28 2.64 -18.83
N TYR A 169 39.97 1.37 -18.62
CA TYR A 169 39.26 0.56 -19.61
C TYR A 169 37.83 1.05 -19.78
N LYS A 170 37.40 1.18 -21.03
CA LYS A 170 36.04 1.54 -21.45
C LYS A 170 35.33 0.33 -22.01
N LEU A 171 34.04 0.23 -21.73
CA LEU A 171 33.20 -0.80 -22.33
C LEU A 171 33.08 -0.52 -23.82
N TYR A 172 33.50 -1.48 -24.63
CA TYR A 172 33.48 -1.41 -26.08
C TYR A 172 32.05 -1.53 -26.62
N SER A 173 31.71 -0.64 -27.55
CA SER A 173 30.47 -0.61 -28.30
C SER A 173 30.71 -1.06 -29.74
N PRO A 174 30.13 -2.18 -30.20
CA PRO A 174 30.30 -2.64 -31.58
C PRO A 174 29.90 -1.59 -32.62
N SER A 175 28.80 -0.85 -32.45
CA SER A 175 28.39 0.18 -33.42
C SER A 175 28.96 1.57 -33.14
N GLY A 176 29.27 1.89 -31.87
CA GLY A 176 29.78 3.19 -31.47
C GLY A 176 31.29 3.35 -31.64
N ASP A 177 32.06 2.34 -31.21
CA ASP A 177 33.52 2.34 -31.31
C ASP A 177 34.00 1.65 -32.60
N GLY A 178 33.41 0.48 -32.90
CA GLY A 178 33.76 -0.36 -34.04
C GLY A 178 35.15 -1.00 -33.95
N PRO A 179 35.42 -2.08 -34.71
CA PRO A 179 36.67 -2.84 -34.60
C PRO A 179 37.92 -2.01 -34.90
N TYR A 180 37.78 -0.95 -35.71
CA TYR A 180 38.86 -0.01 -36.03
C TYR A 180 39.48 0.61 -34.77
N SER A 181 38.66 0.93 -33.76
CA SER A 181 39.09 1.56 -32.51
C SER A 181 40.07 0.72 -31.69
N LEU A 182 40.10 -0.59 -31.92
CA LEU A 182 40.95 -1.53 -31.18
C LEU A 182 42.39 -1.53 -31.68
N PHE A 183 42.68 -1.07 -32.90
CA PHE A 183 44.02 -1.17 -33.47
C PHE A 183 44.96 -0.02 -33.01
N ILE A 184 46.20 -0.37 -32.65
CA ILE A 184 47.26 0.62 -32.32
C ILE A 184 47.73 1.34 -33.58
N ARG A 185 47.89 0.60 -34.68
CA ARG A 185 48.42 1.07 -35.97
C ARG A 185 47.43 0.75 -37.10
N PRO A 186 46.37 1.56 -37.25
CA PRO A 186 45.34 1.28 -38.24
C PRO A 186 45.70 1.79 -39.65
N GLU A 187 46.93 2.25 -39.89
CA GLU A 187 47.30 2.84 -41.18
C GLU A 187 47.05 1.88 -42.35
N GLY A 188 46.33 2.35 -43.36
CA GLY A 188 45.93 1.56 -44.53
C GLY A 188 44.65 0.73 -44.36
N LEU A 189 44.03 0.75 -43.18
CA LEU A 189 42.69 0.19 -42.96
C LEU A 189 41.61 1.25 -43.19
N ASP A 190 40.51 0.87 -43.83
CA ASP A 190 39.31 1.70 -43.93
C ASP A 190 38.43 1.48 -42.69
N PRO A 191 38.14 2.52 -41.87
CA PRO A 191 37.28 2.41 -40.71
C PRO A 191 35.87 1.87 -41.00
N PHE A 192 35.40 2.02 -42.24
CA PHE A 192 34.05 1.60 -42.66
C PHE A 192 34.03 0.21 -43.32
N ASN A 193 35.18 -0.38 -43.60
CA ASN A 193 35.29 -1.73 -44.16
C ASN A 193 35.38 -2.78 -43.05
N TYR A 194 34.26 -3.05 -42.40
CA TYR A 194 34.18 -3.95 -41.26
C TYR A 194 34.59 -5.39 -41.57
N GLU A 195 34.39 -5.87 -42.80
CA GLU A 195 34.84 -7.21 -43.23
C GLU A 195 36.37 -7.30 -43.20
N ALA A 196 37.07 -6.34 -43.80
CA ALA A 196 38.53 -6.32 -43.78
C ALA A 196 39.10 -6.15 -42.35
N LEU A 197 38.43 -5.34 -41.51
CA LEU A 197 38.81 -5.18 -40.10
C LEU A 197 38.62 -6.48 -39.31
N TYR A 198 37.49 -7.16 -39.53
CA TYR A 198 37.19 -8.45 -38.93
C TYR A 198 38.20 -9.50 -39.35
N ASP A 199 38.48 -9.64 -40.65
CA ASP A 199 39.43 -10.62 -41.17
C ASP A 199 40.84 -10.40 -40.63
N LYS A 200 41.26 -9.13 -40.51
CA LYS A 200 42.55 -8.80 -39.89
C LYS A 200 42.58 -9.23 -38.42
N LEU A 201 41.54 -8.91 -37.64
CA LEU A 201 41.43 -9.37 -36.25
C LEU A 201 41.39 -10.89 -36.16
N GLN A 202 40.67 -11.57 -37.05
CA GLN A 202 40.57 -13.02 -37.12
C GLN A 202 41.94 -13.67 -37.34
N ALA A 203 42.81 -13.03 -38.13
CA ALA A 203 44.16 -13.52 -38.40
C ALA A 203 45.12 -13.34 -37.22
N ILE A 204 45.01 -12.25 -36.46
CA ILE A 204 45.92 -11.94 -35.33
C ILE A 204 45.40 -12.47 -33.98
N HIS A 205 44.10 -12.30 -33.71
CA HIS A 205 43.41 -12.64 -32.46
C HIS A 205 42.04 -13.27 -32.76
N PRO A 206 41.99 -14.57 -33.12
CA PRO A 206 40.76 -15.25 -33.52
C PRO A 206 39.63 -15.21 -32.47
N THR A 207 39.97 -15.17 -31.18
CA THR A 207 39.03 -15.12 -30.05
C THR A 207 38.44 -13.73 -29.84
N LEU A 208 39.24 -12.67 -30.04
CA LEU A 208 38.77 -11.29 -30.00
C LEU A 208 37.84 -11.01 -31.18
N ALA A 209 38.20 -11.45 -32.40
CA ALA A 209 37.39 -11.26 -33.60
C ALA A 209 35.94 -11.74 -33.44
N GLN A 210 35.72 -12.84 -32.70
CA GLN A 210 34.38 -13.39 -32.47
C GLN A 210 33.43 -12.46 -31.72
N VAL A 211 33.92 -11.41 -31.04
CA VAL A 211 33.13 -10.57 -30.14
C VAL A 211 33.16 -9.08 -30.47
N VAL A 212 33.85 -8.67 -31.54
CA VAL A 212 33.98 -7.24 -31.89
C VAL A 212 32.78 -6.69 -32.69
N LEU A 213 31.97 -7.55 -33.30
CA LEU A 213 30.77 -7.15 -34.05
C LEU A 213 29.47 -7.42 -33.29
N SER A 214 29.47 -8.40 -32.39
CA SER A 214 28.34 -8.79 -31.55
C SER A 214 28.86 -9.21 -30.17
N PRO A 215 28.15 -8.93 -29.07
CA PRO A 215 28.49 -9.47 -27.75
C PRO A 215 28.23 -10.98 -27.66
N ILE A 216 27.59 -11.62 -28.66
CA ILE A 216 27.44 -13.08 -28.74
C ILE A 216 28.63 -13.64 -29.53
N PRO A 217 29.52 -14.44 -28.91
CA PRO A 217 30.69 -14.96 -29.60
C PRO A 217 30.35 -15.77 -30.85
N GLY A 218 30.89 -15.34 -32.00
CA GLY A 218 30.71 -16.00 -33.31
C GLY A 218 29.42 -15.60 -34.03
N ASP A 219 28.59 -14.73 -33.45
CA ASP A 219 27.42 -14.15 -34.11
C ASP A 219 27.86 -12.99 -35.02
N ILE A 220 28.17 -13.32 -36.27
CA ILE A 220 28.68 -12.37 -37.26
C ILE A 220 27.50 -11.85 -38.09
N PRO A 221 27.16 -10.55 -38.02
CA PRO A 221 26.09 -9.98 -38.84
C PRO A 221 26.36 -10.14 -40.34
N MET A 222 25.30 -10.27 -41.14
CA MET A 222 25.41 -10.30 -42.60
C MET A 222 26.08 -9.00 -43.08
N GLY A 223 27.15 -9.13 -43.87
CA GLY A 223 27.93 -7.99 -44.37
C GLY A 223 28.94 -7.42 -43.36
N PHE A 224 29.20 -8.11 -42.25
CA PHE A 224 30.19 -7.74 -41.21
C PHE A 224 29.96 -6.39 -40.53
N THR A 225 28.85 -5.72 -40.79
CA THR A 225 28.51 -4.45 -40.18
C THR A 225 27.96 -4.66 -38.76
N PRO A 226 28.53 -4.00 -37.72
CA PRO A 226 27.89 -3.96 -36.40
C PRO A 226 26.50 -3.36 -36.51
N SER A 227 25.54 -3.93 -35.76
CA SER A 227 24.16 -3.47 -35.79
C SER A 227 23.78 -2.79 -34.47
N PRO A 228 22.84 -1.81 -34.48
CA PRO A 228 22.36 -1.19 -33.25
C PRO A 228 21.79 -2.21 -32.24
N GLU A 229 21.34 -3.38 -32.70
CA GLU A 229 20.86 -4.47 -31.87
C GLU A 229 21.95 -5.03 -30.93
N ALA A 230 23.22 -5.01 -31.33
CA ALA A 230 24.34 -5.45 -30.49
C ALA A 230 24.51 -4.56 -29.26
N ASP A 231 24.45 -3.23 -29.43
CA ASP A 231 24.52 -2.27 -28.32
C ASP A 231 23.24 -2.27 -27.47
N LEU A 232 22.07 -2.47 -28.09
CA LEU A 232 20.83 -2.70 -27.34
C LEU A 232 20.90 -3.97 -26.49
N LEU A 233 21.58 -5.02 -26.96
CA LEU A 233 21.80 -6.23 -26.19
C LEU A 233 22.71 -5.97 -25.00
N ILE A 234 23.82 -5.26 -25.19
CA ILE A 234 24.70 -4.80 -24.08
C ILE A 234 23.88 -3.99 -23.06
N ALA A 235 23.07 -3.04 -23.51
CA ALA A 235 22.22 -2.24 -22.64
C ALA A 235 21.22 -3.10 -21.85
N ARG A 236 20.57 -4.08 -22.49
CA ARG A 236 19.65 -5.03 -21.82
C ARG A 236 20.37 -5.89 -20.78
N ILE A 237 21.58 -6.36 -21.07
CA ILE A 237 22.41 -7.10 -20.12
C ILE A 237 22.70 -6.23 -18.89
N LEU A 238 23.08 -4.96 -19.10
CA LEU A 238 23.38 -4.03 -18.00
C LEU A 238 22.15 -3.63 -17.18
N GLU A 239 20.96 -3.65 -17.77
CA GLU A 239 19.69 -3.36 -17.07
C GLU A 239 19.02 -4.62 -16.50
N SER A 240 19.58 -5.82 -16.72
CA SER A 240 18.98 -7.09 -16.30
C SER A 240 18.63 -7.20 -14.80
N PRO A 241 19.40 -6.64 -13.84
CA PRO A 241 19.02 -6.70 -12.42
C PRO A 241 17.78 -5.86 -12.08
N ARG A 242 17.47 -4.85 -12.89
CA ARG A 242 16.32 -3.96 -12.68
C ARG A 242 15.11 -4.41 -13.49
N ALA A 243 15.33 -4.88 -14.72
CA ALA A 243 14.26 -5.26 -15.64
C ALA A 243 13.41 -6.45 -15.14
N SER A 244 13.97 -7.29 -14.28
CA SER A 244 13.32 -8.47 -13.71
C SER A 244 12.60 -8.20 -12.39
N PHE A 245 12.71 -6.99 -11.84
CA PHE A 245 12.33 -6.70 -10.47
C PHE A 245 11.11 -5.77 -10.38
N ASP A 246 10.09 -6.16 -9.60
CA ASP A 246 8.87 -5.38 -9.38
C ASP A 246 9.09 -4.33 -8.28
N ASP A 247 9.17 -3.06 -8.67
CA ASP A 247 9.35 -1.92 -7.77
C ASP A 247 8.03 -1.31 -7.25
N SER A 248 6.88 -1.96 -7.51
CA SER A 248 5.57 -1.50 -7.05
C SER A 248 5.52 -1.31 -5.53
N TYR A 249 6.22 -2.15 -4.78
CA TYR A 249 6.34 -2.04 -3.33
C TYR A 249 6.91 -0.68 -2.90
N ALA A 250 7.88 -0.14 -3.63
CA ALA A 250 8.56 1.09 -3.25
C ALA A 250 7.62 2.30 -3.33
N ARG A 251 6.68 2.30 -4.27
CA ARG A 251 5.81 3.46 -4.58
C ARG A 251 5.08 4.02 -3.36
N ASP A 252 4.55 3.13 -2.52
CA ASP A 252 3.75 3.49 -1.35
C ASP A 252 4.44 3.12 -0.03
N PHE A 253 5.76 2.88 -0.06
CA PHE A 253 6.52 2.39 1.10
C PHE A 253 6.28 3.20 2.37
N GLU A 254 6.38 4.54 2.29
CA GLU A 254 6.14 5.42 3.45
C GLU A 254 4.76 5.23 4.09
N ARG A 255 3.76 4.80 3.32
CA ARG A 255 2.37 4.68 3.76
C ARG A 255 2.13 3.40 4.55
N TYR A 256 2.87 2.32 4.26
CA TYR A 256 2.68 1.02 4.91
C TYR A 256 3.87 0.54 5.76
N ALA A 257 5.06 1.14 5.66
CA ALA A 257 6.27 0.66 6.33
C ALA A 257 6.13 0.51 7.86
N GLY A 258 5.33 1.36 8.50
CA GLY A 258 5.03 1.27 9.94
C GLY A 258 3.92 0.28 10.30
N MET A 259 3.28 -0.36 9.32
CA MET A 259 2.16 -1.29 9.51
C MET A 259 2.52 -2.74 9.25
N ILE A 260 3.58 -2.96 8.48
CA ILE A 260 4.07 -4.29 8.19
C ILE A 260 5.16 -4.64 9.20
N ASP A 261 5.09 -5.88 9.68
CA ASP A 261 6.28 -6.53 10.20
C ASP A 261 7.01 -7.12 8.99
N ILE A 262 8.18 -6.59 8.68
CA ILE A 262 8.99 -7.00 7.53
C ILE A 262 9.51 -8.44 7.71
N GLU A 263 9.51 -8.98 8.94
CA GLU A 263 9.75 -10.40 9.19
C GLU A 263 8.56 -11.27 8.76
N GLU A 264 7.33 -10.82 8.98
CA GLU A 264 6.13 -11.58 8.61
C GLU A 264 5.74 -11.45 7.13
N ALA A 265 5.94 -10.26 6.55
CA ALA A 265 5.51 -9.92 5.19
C ALA A 265 6.60 -9.15 4.47
N ASN A 266 7.22 -9.81 3.48
CA ASN A 266 8.37 -9.28 2.76
C ASN A 266 8.23 -9.34 1.23
N ARG A 267 7.07 -9.77 0.70
CA ARG A 267 6.79 -9.78 -0.74
C ARG A 267 5.55 -8.98 -1.07
N PHE A 268 5.70 -7.86 -1.78
CA PHE A 268 4.53 -7.11 -2.24
C PHE A 268 3.87 -7.83 -3.42
N ILE A 269 2.55 -7.95 -3.40
CA ILE A 269 1.74 -8.45 -4.51
C ILE A 269 0.71 -7.40 -4.86
N SER A 270 0.59 -7.11 -6.16
CA SER A 270 -0.47 -6.24 -6.65
C SER A 270 -1.85 -6.84 -6.36
N ALA A 271 -2.76 -6.01 -5.87
CA ALA A 271 -4.15 -6.39 -5.66
C ALA A 271 -5.05 -5.23 -6.08
N ARG A 272 -6.15 -5.57 -6.77
CA ARG A 272 -7.21 -4.59 -7.03
C ARG A 272 -8.00 -4.38 -5.75
N PHE A 273 -8.45 -3.16 -5.54
CA PHE A 273 -9.27 -2.79 -4.40
C PHE A 273 -10.46 -1.96 -4.87
N ALA A 274 -11.62 -2.22 -4.29
CA ALA A 274 -12.79 -1.37 -4.44
C ALA A 274 -13.60 -1.35 -3.15
N TYR A 275 -14.38 -0.30 -2.96
CA TYR A 275 -15.29 -0.18 -1.83
C TYR A 275 -16.61 0.45 -2.25
N THR A 276 -17.63 0.24 -1.44
CA THR A 276 -18.89 0.98 -1.47
C THR A 276 -19.14 1.57 -0.09
N LEU A 277 -19.80 2.73 -0.07
CA LEU A 277 -20.23 3.37 1.16
C LEU A 277 -21.74 3.55 1.10
N GLN A 278 -22.44 2.98 2.07
CA GLN A 278 -23.87 2.77 1.98
C GLN A 278 -24.56 3.18 3.28
N TRP A 279 -25.52 4.09 3.26
CA TRP A 279 -26.25 4.50 4.46
C TRP A 279 -27.26 3.44 4.90
N TRP A 280 -27.25 2.95 6.14
CA TRP A 280 -28.28 2.01 6.61
C TRP A 280 -29.15 2.68 7.67
N PRO A 281 -30.30 3.29 7.29
CA PRO A 281 -31.11 4.10 8.21
C PRO A 281 -31.56 3.34 9.46
N ASP A 282 -31.87 2.06 9.30
CA ASP A 282 -32.30 1.19 10.39
C ASP A 282 -31.17 0.78 11.34
N LEU A 283 -29.93 0.88 10.88
CA LEU A 283 -28.74 0.68 11.68
C LEU A 283 -28.20 2.01 12.26
N GLY A 284 -28.40 3.12 11.56
CA GLY A 284 -27.96 4.45 11.96
C GLY A 284 -26.48 4.74 11.71
N TYR A 285 -25.81 3.95 10.86
CA TYR A 285 -24.44 4.20 10.40
C TYR A 285 -24.32 3.85 8.91
N HIS A 286 -23.22 4.28 8.29
CA HIS A 286 -22.83 3.79 6.98
C HIS A 286 -22.16 2.43 7.09
N VAL A 287 -22.36 1.59 6.09
CA VAL A 287 -21.62 0.34 5.91
C VAL A 287 -20.59 0.60 4.82
N TRP A 288 -19.32 0.50 5.19
CA TRP A 288 -18.20 0.53 4.26
C TRP A 288 -17.83 -0.91 3.92
N ALA A 289 -18.29 -1.35 2.75
CA ALA A 289 -17.96 -2.66 2.22
C ALA A 289 -16.75 -2.53 1.30
N TYR A 290 -15.76 -3.40 1.47
CA TYR A 290 -14.54 -3.37 0.67
C TYR A 290 -14.22 -4.76 0.12
N ALA A 291 -13.49 -4.80 -0.99
CA ALA A 291 -12.98 -6.03 -1.56
C ALA A 291 -11.54 -5.88 -2.05
N PHE A 292 -10.77 -6.95 -1.88
CA PHE A 292 -9.50 -7.16 -2.56
C PHE A 292 -9.63 -8.27 -3.61
N GLN A 293 -8.95 -8.10 -4.73
CA GLN A 293 -8.72 -9.15 -5.73
C GLN A 293 -7.21 -9.23 -5.99
N PRO A 294 -6.48 -10.07 -5.22
CA PRO A 294 -5.04 -10.26 -5.39
C PRO A 294 -4.72 -10.92 -6.73
N GLU A 295 -3.57 -10.60 -7.30
CA GLU A 295 -3.15 -11.18 -8.59
C GLU A 295 -2.64 -12.61 -8.47
N THR A 296 -2.11 -12.99 -7.31
CA THR A 296 -1.62 -14.34 -7.03
C THR A 296 -2.26 -14.91 -5.76
N ILE A 297 -2.17 -16.23 -5.65
CA ILE A 297 -2.65 -16.98 -4.48
C ILE A 297 -1.56 -17.96 -4.07
N SER A 298 -0.93 -17.69 -2.93
CA SER A 298 -0.04 -18.62 -2.25
C SER A 298 -0.87 -19.65 -1.47
N VAL A 299 -0.51 -20.92 -1.61
CA VAL A 299 -1.22 -22.06 -1.04
C VAL A 299 -0.27 -22.96 -0.25
N ALA A 300 -0.84 -23.74 0.66
CA ALA A 300 -0.16 -24.84 1.33
C ALA A 300 -0.98 -26.11 1.17
N GLU A 301 -0.31 -27.25 1.16
CA GLU A 301 -0.92 -28.57 1.08
C GLU A 301 -0.94 -29.25 2.46
N THR A 302 -2.03 -29.94 2.75
CA THR A 302 -2.14 -30.85 3.90
C THR A 302 -2.67 -32.21 3.42
N ASP A 303 -2.64 -33.19 4.32
CA ASP A 303 -3.23 -34.51 4.08
C ASP A 303 -4.73 -34.46 3.71
N THR A 304 -5.41 -33.35 4.04
CA THR A 304 -6.86 -33.16 3.84
C THR A 304 -7.21 -32.28 2.63
N GLY A 305 -6.23 -31.74 1.90
CA GLY A 305 -6.46 -30.90 0.74
C GLY A 305 -5.54 -29.68 0.66
N ILE A 306 -5.85 -28.75 -0.24
CA ILE A 306 -5.05 -27.56 -0.49
C ILE A 306 -5.78 -26.36 0.10
N TYR A 307 -5.06 -25.44 0.74
CA TYR A 307 -5.69 -24.25 1.31
C TYR A 307 -4.85 -22.98 1.13
N SER A 308 -5.52 -21.83 1.21
CA SER A 308 -4.91 -20.52 1.29
C SER A 308 -5.48 -19.74 2.48
N ILE A 309 -4.68 -18.82 3.01
CA ILE A 309 -5.10 -17.91 4.08
C ILE A 309 -4.79 -16.48 3.64
N PHE A 310 -5.77 -15.62 3.79
CA PHE A 310 -5.56 -14.18 3.72
C PHE A 310 -6.03 -13.51 5.01
N GLU A 311 -5.36 -12.43 5.39
CA GLU A 311 -5.74 -11.60 6.52
C GLU A 311 -5.82 -10.14 6.10
N THR A 312 -6.91 -9.45 6.46
CA THR A 312 -6.99 -8.00 6.29
C THR A 312 -6.79 -7.33 7.64
N VAL A 313 -5.86 -6.38 7.70
CA VAL A 313 -5.60 -5.52 8.86
C VAL A 313 -5.94 -4.09 8.45
N GLY A 314 -7.00 -3.55 9.01
CA GLY A 314 -7.48 -2.21 8.71
C GLY A 314 -7.33 -1.24 9.87
N SER A 315 -6.98 0.00 9.53
CA SER A 315 -7.01 1.14 10.44
C SER A 315 -7.86 2.27 9.87
N ILE A 316 -8.67 2.88 10.72
CA ILE A 316 -9.49 4.04 10.42
C ILE A 316 -9.05 5.11 11.39
N ASP A 317 -8.44 6.15 10.85
CA ASP A 317 -7.95 7.29 11.61
C ASP A 317 -8.77 8.52 11.29
N ASP A 318 -9.08 9.34 12.29
CA ASP A 318 -9.70 10.64 12.11
C ASP A 318 -8.75 11.55 11.31
N GLU A 319 -9.24 12.12 10.21
CA GLU A 319 -8.39 12.86 9.28
C GLU A 319 -7.86 14.17 9.89
N SER A 320 -8.61 14.79 10.79
CA SER A 320 -8.25 16.08 11.38
C SER A 320 -7.22 15.98 12.50
N THR A 321 -7.32 14.93 13.32
CA THR A 321 -6.48 14.72 14.50
C THR A 321 -5.37 13.69 14.27
N GLY A 322 -5.48 12.86 13.23
CA GLY A 322 -4.61 11.70 13.00
C GLY A 322 -4.79 10.59 14.03
N ARG A 323 -5.77 10.71 14.94
CA ARG A 323 -6.02 9.72 15.98
C ARG A 323 -6.73 8.50 15.39
N ARG A 324 -6.28 7.31 15.75
CA ARG A 324 -6.99 6.07 15.39
C ARG A 324 -8.36 6.01 16.08
N VAL A 325 -9.42 5.85 15.29
CA VAL A 325 -10.80 5.75 15.79
C VAL A 325 -11.32 4.33 15.76
N TYR A 326 -10.80 3.49 14.85
CA TYR A 326 -11.17 2.09 14.78
C TYR A 326 -10.07 1.27 14.10
N GLN A 327 -9.97 0.00 14.48
CA GLN A 327 -9.07 -0.96 13.84
C GLN A 327 -9.75 -2.32 13.78
N PHE A 328 -9.39 -3.11 12.77
CA PHE A 328 -9.92 -4.45 12.61
C PHE A 328 -8.88 -5.39 12.02
N GLN A 329 -8.96 -6.66 12.40
CA GLN A 329 -8.25 -7.76 11.75
C GLN A 329 -9.27 -8.83 11.38
N LYS A 330 -9.22 -9.31 10.14
CA LYS A 330 -10.14 -10.32 9.60
C LYS A 330 -9.35 -11.38 8.86
N ARG A 331 -9.80 -12.63 8.97
CA ARG A 331 -9.17 -13.76 8.30
C ARG A 331 -10.13 -14.41 7.31
N PHE A 332 -9.59 -14.77 6.16
CA PHE A 332 -10.23 -15.53 5.10
C PHE A 332 -9.49 -16.87 4.99
N ARG A 333 -10.24 -17.96 5.05
CA ARG A 333 -9.74 -19.30 4.76
C ARG A 333 -10.38 -19.76 3.45
N LEU A 334 -9.53 -20.16 2.52
CA LEU A 334 -9.91 -20.68 1.22
C LEU A 334 -9.48 -22.14 1.20
N ASP A 335 -10.44 -23.05 1.10
CA ASP A 335 -10.19 -24.49 1.01
C ASP A 335 -10.49 -24.94 -0.43
N PHE A 336 -9.57 -25.72 -1.00
CA PHE A 336 -9.66 -26.29 -2.34
C PHE A 336 -9.62 -27.83 -2.24
N LYS A 337 -10.52 -28.48 -2.97
CA LYS A 337 -10.67 -29.94 -2.94
C LYS A 337 -9.50 -30.65 -3.61
N ASP A 338 -9.02 -30.11 -4.73
CA ASP A 338 -7.98 -30.70 -5.56
C ASP A 338 -7.23 -29.64 -6.40
N GLU A 339 -6.14 -30.06 -7.04
CA GLU A 339 -5.32 -29.22 -7.91
C GLU A 339 -6.07 -28.73 -9.17
N ALA A 340 -7.14 -29.42 -9.59
CA ALA A 340 -7.95 -28.96 -10.71
C ALA A 340 -8.84 -27.78 -10.31
N GLU A 341 -9.41 -27.78 -9.11
CA GLU A 341 -10.10 -26.63 -8.52
C GLU A 341 -9.16 -25.46 -8.33
N LEU A 342 -7.97 -25.68 -7.75
CA LEU A 342 -6.97 -24.62 -7.60
C LEU A 342 -6.59 -23.99 -8.95
N ARG A 343 -6.38 -24.79 -10.00
CA ARG A 343 -6.09 -24.26 -11.35
C ARG A 343 -7.22 -23.40 -11.91
N ARG A 344 -8.48 -23.80 -11.71
CA ARG A 344 -9.64 -22.98 -12.11
C ARG A 344 -9.68 -21.68 -11.33
N VAL A 345 -9.47 -21.71 -10.02
CA VAL A 345 -9.46 -20.51 -9.16
C VAL A 345 -8.30 -19.59 -9.48
N ARG A 346 -7.12 -20.11 -9.81
CA ARG A 346 -5.99 -19.29 -10.28
C ARG A 346 -6.31 -18.60 -11.61
N ALA A 347 -7.05 -19.25 -12.50
CA ALA A 347 -7.47 -18.66 -13.78
C ALA A 347 -8.54 -17.57 -13.62
N SER A 348 -9.51 -17.75 -12.72
CA SER A 348 -10.58 -16.78 -12.47
C SER A 348 -10.20 -15.68 -11.46
N GLY A 349 -9.31 -16.00 -10.53
CA GLY A 349 -8.94 -15.18 -9.38
C GLY A 349 -9.90 -15.36 -8.19
N VAL A 350 -9.57 -14.69 -7.09
CA VAL A 350 -10.38 -14.66 -5.86
C VAL A 350 -10.77 -13.23 -5.51
N LEU A 351 -11.96 -13.08 -4.96
CA LEU A 351 -12.44 -11.81 -4.41
C LEU A 351 -12.64 -11.99 -2.90
N LEU A 352 -11.92 -11.21 -2.11
CA LEU A 352 -12.00 -11.23 -0.64
C LEU A 352 -12.78 -10.00 -0.19
N ALA A 353 -14.00 -10.20 0.33
CA ALA A 353 -14.89 -9.09 0.67
C ALA A 353 -15.33 -9.11 2.15
N ASP A 354 -15.28 -7.96 2.80
CA ASP A 354 -15.80 -7.74 4.16
C ASP A 354 -16.39 -6.33 4.28
N ALA A 355 -17.04 -6.04 5.40
CA ALA A 355 -17.66 -4.77 5.68
C ALA A 355 -17.51 -4.37 7.15
N VAL A 356 -17.41 -3.07 7.39
CA VAL A 356 -17.37 -2.49 8.74
C VAL A 356 -18.29 -1.27 8.84
N PRO A 357 -18.84 -0.98 10.02
CA PRO A 357 -19.67 0.20 10.22
C PRO A 357 -18.80 1.46 10.31
N LEU A 358 -19.29 2.56 9.76
CA LEU A 358 -18.68 3.88 9.87
C LEU A 358 -19.73 4.91 10.29
N ILE A 359 -19.42 5.66 11.34
CA ILE A 359 -20.21 6.83 11.72
C ILE A 359 -19.82 8.05 10.86
N PRO A 360 -20.69 9.07 10.69
CA PRO A 360 -20.37 10.27 9.94
C PRO A 360 -19.07 10.95 10.39
N GLY A 361 -18.21 11.36 9.44
CA GLY A 361 -16.90 11.94 9.72
C GLY A 361 -15.95 11.87 8.51
N SER A 362 -14.77 12.46 8.65
CA SER A 362 -13.70 12.41 7.65
C SER A 362 -12.56 11.54 8.15
N TYR A 363 -12.18 10.54 7.37
CA TYR A 363 -11.25 9.50 7.80
C TYR A 363 -10.13 9.29 6.79
N ARG A 364 -8.96 8.93 7.30
CA ARG A 364 -7.95 8.22 6.52
C ARG A 364 -8.11 6.72 6.78
N VAL A 365 -8.47 5.98 5.73
CA VAL A 365 -8.69 4.52 5.81
C VAL A 365 -7.52 3.81 5.16
N ARG A 366 -6.94 2.84 5.87
CA ARG A 366 -5.80 2.05 5.40
C ARG A 366 -6.10 0.59 5.64
N VAL A 367 -5.92 -0.24 4.63
CA VAL A 367 -6.12 -1.68 4.73
C VAL A 367 -4.94 -2.41 4.11
N LEU A 368 -4.33 -3.27 4.92
CA LEU A 368 -3.29 -4.19 4.52
C LEU A 368 -3.94 -5.57 4.29
N LEU A 369 -3.71 -6.16 3.13
CA LEU A 369 -4.00 -7.57 2.86
C LEU A 369 -2.70 -8.36 3.04
N LYS A 370 -2.68 -9.37 3.89
CA LYS A 370 -1.55 -10.29 4.09
C LYS A 370 -1.92 -11.67 3.59
N ASN A 371 -0.99 -12.39 2.97
CA ASN A 371 -1.01 -13.84 2.82
C ASN A 371 0.20 -14.42 3.57
N PRO A 372 0.00 -14.92 4.80
CA PRO A 372 1.11 -15.42 5.63
C PRO A 372 1.85 -16.61 4.99
N LEU A 373 1.19 -17.41 4.15
CA LEU A 373 1.80 -18.59 3.53
C LEU A 373 2.90 -18.21 2.53
N GLY A 374 2.65 -17.14 1.76
CA GLY A 374 3.63 -16.58 0.82
C GLY A 374 4.54 -15.50 1.42
N ARG A 375 4.32 -15.10 2.68
CA ARG A 375 4.85 -13.85 3.28
C ARG A 375 4.54 -12.64 2.40
N GLU A 376 3.37 -12.67 1.76
CA GLU A 376 2.94 -11.68 0.78
C GLU A 376 2.06 -10.61 1.42
N PHE A 377 2.09 -9.40 0.88
CA PHE A 377 1.15 -8.35 1.27
C PHE A 377 0.76 -7.42 0.12
N SER A 378 -0.39 -6.80 0.26
CA SER A 378 -0.87 -5.69 -0.57
C SER A 378 -1.37 -4.58 0.34
N PHE A 379 -1.29 -3.34 -0.11
CA PHE A 379 -1.69 -2.18 0.67
C PHE A 379 -2.65 -1.29 -0.11
N TRP A 380 -3.66 -0.77 0.59
CA TRP A 380 -4.56 0.24 0.06
C TRP A 380 -4.79 1.35 1.10
N GLU A 381 -4.87 2.59 0.63
CA GLU A 381 -5.15 3.78 1.42
C GLU A 381 -6.01 4.75 0.63
N ASP A 382 -6.98 5.38 1.30
CA ASP A 382 -7.72 6.51 0.76
C ASP A 382 -8.24 7.44 1.87
N ARG A 383 -8.62 8.66 1.46
CA ARG A 383 -9.38 9.60 2.30
C ARG A 383 -10.86 9.38 2.05
N LEU A 384 -11.60 9.12 3.11
CA LEU A 384 -13.02 8.79 3.05
C LEU A 384 -13.84 9.82 3.82
N SER A 385 -14.71 10.53 3.12
CA SER A 385 -15.71 11.40 3.72
C SER A 385 -17.02 10.63 3.88
N VAL A 386 -17.41 10.36 5.12
CA VAL A 386 -18.67 9.69 5.46
C VAL A 386 -19.71 10.76 5.81
N PRO A 387 -20.73 10.97 4.96
CA PRO A 387 -21.68 12.06 5.15
C PRO A 387 -22.56 11.83 6.39
N ALA A 388 -23.01 12.91 7.02
CA ALA A 388 -24.22 12.85 7.82
C ALA A 388 -25.41 12.86 6.86
N VAL A 389 -26.40 12.00 7.06
CA VAL A 389 -27.62 11.96 6.22
C VAL A 389 -28.76 12.61 7.00
N PRO A 390 -29.12 13.88 6.69
CA PRO A 390 -30.16 14.58 7.42
C PRO A 390 -31.53 13.96 7.13
N PRO A 391 -32.42 13.84 8.13
CA PRO A 391 -33.80 13.41 7.90
C PRO A 391 -34.49 14.29 6.85
N GLY A 392 -35.23 13.66 5.93
CA GLY A 392 -36.02 14.34 4.91
C GLY A 392 -35.25 14.93 3.72
N GLN A 393 -33.91 14.79 3.66
CA GLN A 393 -33.16 15.17 2.46
C GLN A 393 -33.07 14.02 1.46
N THR A 394 -33.06 14.37 0.17
CA THR A 394 -32.82 13.39 -0.88
C THR A 394 -31.33 13.05 -0.95
N TYR A 395 -31.00 11.78 -0.73
CA TYR A 395 -29.64 11.25 -0.73
C TYR A 395 -29.60 9.96 -1.54
N ALA A 396 -28.44 9.60 -2.09
CA ALA A 396 -28.26 8.31 -2.73
C ALA A 396 -26.85 7.78 -2.52
N ASP A 397 -26.79 6.46 -2.36
CA ASP A 397 -25.53 5.74 -2.26
C ASP A 397 -24.87 5.70 -3.65
N PRO A 398 -23.52 5.71 -3.73
CA PRO A 398 -22.82 5.36 -4.95
C PRO A 398 -23.30 4.01 -5.52
N PRO A 399 -23.55 3.93 -6.84
CA PRO A 399 -24.05 2.72 -7.46
C PRO A 399 -23.03 1.57 -7.40
N ILE A 400 -23.56 0.36 -7.27
CA ILE A 400 -22.80 -0.89 -7.34
C ILE A 400 -22.88 -1.42 -8.76
N LEU A 401 -21.73 -1.85 -9.28
CA LEU A 401 -21.59 -2.50 -10.56
C LEU A 401 -21.26 -3.98 -10.34
N GLY A 402 -22.07 -4.87 -10.90
CA GLY A 402 -21.88 -6.32 -10.82
C GLY A 402 -22.16 -7.03 -12.14
N TYR A 403 -21.63 -8.23 -12.28
CA TYR A 403 -21.89 -9.12 -13.44
C TYR A 403 -23.12 -10.01 -13.23
N ARG A 404 -23.59 -10.11 -11.99
CA ARG A 404 -24.80 -10.84 -11.61
C ARG A 404 -25.41 -10.24 -10.34
N THR A 405 -26.71 -10.41 -10.17
CA THR A 405 -27.43 -10.10 -8.93
C THR A 405 -28.21 -11.30 -8.42
N GLU A 406 -28.31 -11.41 -7.11
CA GLU A 406 -29.12 -12.41 -6.40
C GLU A 406 -29.98 -11.70 -5.34
N PRO A 407 -31.13 -12.24 -4.91
CA PRO A 407 -31.88 -11.66 -3.79
C PRO A 407 -31.04 -11.60 -2.51
N ALA A 408 -31.10 -10.49 -1.79
CA ALA A 408 -30.42 -10.35 -0.51
C ALA A 408 -31.10 -11.20 0.58
N ASP A 409 -30.30 -11.87 1.42
CA ASP A 409 -30.80 -12.55 2.62
C ASP A 409 -31.07 -11.51 3.72
N PRO A 410 -32.32 -11.31 4.15
CA PRO A 410 -32.66 -10.31 5.16
C PRO A 410 -32.02 -10.58 6.54
N ALA A 411 -31.55 -11.79 6.80
CA ALA A 411 -30.84 -12.15 8.03
C ALA A 411 -29.33 -11.81 8.00
N LEU A 412 -28.79 -11.45 6.84
CA LEU A 412 -27.38 -11.19 6.62
C LEU A 412 -27.10 -9.76 6.14
N LEU A 413 -25.99 -9.21 6.62
CA LEU A 413 -25.36 -8.01 6.11
C LEU A 413 -24.07 -8.42 5.39
N SER A 414 -24.18 -8.60 4.07
CA SER A 414 -23.05 -8.94 3.20
C SER A 414 -22.46 -7.70 2.53
N PRO A 415 -21.15 -7.66 2.28
CA PRO A 415 -20.53 -6.71 1.36
C PRO A 415 -21.23 -6.67 0.00
N PHE A 416 -21.24 -5.49 -0.63
CA PHE A 416 -21.81 -5.26 -1.98
C PHE A 416 -23.27 -5.71 -2.12
N GLN A 417 -24.09 -5.43 -1.10
CA GLN A 417 -25.53 -5.68 -1.12
C GLN A 417 -26.32 -4.39 -0.89
N THR A 418 -27.58 -4.40 -1.30
CA THR A 418 -28.62 -3.50 -0.82
C THR A 418 -29.57 -4.29 0.09
N GLY A 419 -30.74 -3.73 0.43
CA GLY A 419 -31.77 -4.46 1.17
C GLY A 419 -32.45 -5.55 0.33
N LEU A 420 -32.55 -5.39 -1.00
CA LEU A 420 -33.19 -6.37 -1.90
C LEU A 420 -32.22 -7.20 -2.73
N TYR A 421 -31.02 -6.69 -3.04
CA TYR A 421 -30.10 -7.32 -3.99
C TYR A 421 -28.70 -7.53 -3.40
N ARG A 422 -28.07 -8.64 -3.74
CA ARG A 422 -26.64 -8.89 -3.56
C ARG A 422 -25.97 -8.91 -4.92
N PHE A 423 -24.90 -8.14 -5.08
CA PHE A 423 -24.16 -8.04 -6.33
C PHE A 423 -22.95 -8.98 -6.32
N ALA A 424 -22.80 -9.78 -7.38
CA ALA A 424 -21.55 -10.45 -7.66
C ALA A 424 -20.64 -9.46 -8.41
N VAL A 425 -19.49 -9.13 -7.83
CA VAL A 425 -18.59 -8.09 -8.32
C VAL A 425 -17.27 -8.69 -8.82
N ASP A 426 -16.71 -8.10 -9.87
CA ASP A 426 -15.37 -8.38 -10.38
C ASP A 426 -14.64 -7.05 -10.53
N LEU A 427 -13.52 -6.89 -9.80
CA LEU A 427 -12.79 -5.63 -9.77
C LEU A 427 -11.99 -5.40 -11.05
N LYS A 428 -11.85 -6.41 -11.92
CA LYS A 428 -11.33 -6.21 -13.28
C LYS A 428 -12.31 -5.44 -14.16
N GLN A 429 -13.62 -5.46 -13.83
CA GLN A 429 -14.69 -4.80 -14.59
C GLN A 429 -14.59 -5.08 -16.10
N GLN A 430 -14.27 -6.33 -16.43
CA GLN A 430 -14.11 -6.82 -17.79
C GLN A 430 -15.22 -7.82 -18.10
N PHE A 431 -15.88 -7.62 -19.22
CA PHE A 431 -17.07 -8.36 -19.63
C PHE A 431 -16.97 -8.77 -21.09
N THR A 432 -17.66 -9.83 -21.47
CA THR A 432 -17.92 -10.19 -22.86
C THR A 432 -19.18 -9.51 -23.38
N ALA A 433 -19.34 -9.44 -24.70
CA ALA A 433 -20.56 -8.93 -25.30
C ALA A 433 -21.80 -9.81 -24.97
N ALA A 434 -21.61 -11.08 -24.59
CA ALA A 434 -22.71 -11.97 -24.23
C ALA A 434 -23.29 -11.70 -22.83
N GLU A 435 -22.59 -10.91 -22.01
CA GLU A 435 -22.95 -10.69 -20.61
C GLU A 435 -23.90 -9.50 -20.42
N THR A 436 -24.51 -9.47 -19.23
CA THR A 436 -25.32 -8.36 -18.76
C THR A 436 -24.63 -7.71 -17.58
N LEU A 437 -24.42 -6.41 -17.69
CA LEU A 437 -23.93 -5.57 -16.61
C LEU A 437 -25.10 -5.13 -15.73
N TYR A 438 -24.98 -5.28 -14.42
CA TYR A 438 -25.99 -4.85 -13.47
C TYR A 438 -25.51 -3.63 -12.70
N VAL A 439 -26.31 -2.56 -12.73
CA VAL A 439 -26.03 -1.30 -12.04
C VAL A 439 -27.20 -0.99 -11.11
N GLY A 440 -26.94 -0.79 -9.82
CA GLY A 440 -28.01 -0.53 -8.86
C GLY A 440 -27.53 0.09 -7.56
N GLY A 441 -28.49 0.47 -6.72
CA GLY A 441 -28.19 1.13 -5.45
C GLY A 441 -29.44 1.53 -4.68
N ARG A 442 -29.26 2.43 -3.70
CA ARG A 442 -30.32 2.99 -2.87
C ARG A 442 -30.47 4.48 -3.04
N VAL A 443 -31.71 4.93 -2.98
CA VAL A 443 -32.10 6.34 -2.93
C VAL A 443 -32.99 6.54 -1.71
N TYR A 444 -32.72 7.61 -0.97
CA TYR A 444 -33.47 8.02 0.20
C TYR A 444 -34.15 9.34 -0.16
N THR A 445 -35.48 9.40 -0.11
CA THR A 445 -36.22 10.61 -0.46
C THR A 445 -37.65 10.56 0.08
N PRO A 446 -38.16 11.65 0.68
CA PRO A 446 -39.58 11.75 1.01
C PRO A 446 -40.46 12.02 -0.22
N GLU A 447 -39.86 12.47 -1.32
CA GLU A 447 -40.53 12.88 -2.56
C GLU A 447 -40.05 12.02 -3.74
N PRO A 448 -40.42 10.72 -3.80
CA PRO A 448 -39.94 9.82 -4.87
C PRO A 448 -40.44 10.22 -6.26
N ALA A 449 -41.59 10.89 -6.34
CA ALA A 449 -42.18 11.33 -7.60
C ALA A 449 -41.32 12.36 -8.34
N ASP A 450 -40.57 13.18 -7.60
CA ASP A 450 -39.71 14.25 -8.11
C ASP A 450 -38.29 13.78 -8.43
N VAL A 451 -37.99 12.53 -8.11
CA VAL A 451 -36.68 11.92 -8.37
C VAL A 451 -36.66 11.22 -9.72
N ARG A 452 -35.61 11.47 -10.49
CA ARG A 452 -35.32 10.80 -11.76
C ARG A 452 -33.90 10.27 -11.73
N LEU A 453 -33.75 8.98 -12.04
CA LEU A 453 -32.47 8.31 -12.14
C LEU A 453 -32.26 7.82 -13.57
N GLN A 454 -31.12 8.16 -14.15
CA GLN A 454 -30.72 7.68 -15.48
C GLN A 454 -29.39 6.96 -15.42
N VAL A 455 -29.30 5.87 -16.17
CA VAL A 455 -28.09 5.07 -16.39
C VAL A 455 -27.73 5.18 -17.86
N GLU A 456 -26.63 5.83 -18.15
CA GLU A 456 -26.09 6.00 -19.50
C GLU A 456 -24.79 5.23 -19.68
N VAL A 457 -24.65 4.53 -20.80
CA VAL A 457 -23.40 3.89 -21.21
C VAL A 457 -22.73 4.79 -22.24
N GLN A 458 -21.46 5.11 -22.03
CA GLN A 458 -20.65 5.91 -22.95
C GLN A 458 -19.38 5.16 -23.34
N SER A 459 -18.90 5.35 -24.57
CA SER A 459 -17.53 4.93 -24.93
C SER A 459 -16.51 5.78 -24.17
N ALA A 460 -15.39 5.17 -23.77
CA ALA A 460 -14.36 5.81 -22.95
C ALA A 460 -12.95 5.54 -23.52
N GLU A 461 -12.78 5.77 -24.83
CA GLU A 461 -11.49 5.60 -25.49
C GLU A 461 -10.51 6.73 -25.10
N PRO A 462 -9.24 6.42 -24.78
CA PRO A 462 -8.26 7.43 -24.40
C PRO A 462 -8.11 8.53 -25.46
N GLY A 463 -8.20 9.79 -25.04
CA GLY A 463 -8.05 10.95 -25.94
C GLY A 463 -9.28 11.28 -26.80
N GLN A 464 -10.38 10.54 -26.66
CA GLN A 464 -11.65 10.82 -27.35
C GLN A 464 -12.71 11.31 -26.37
N LYS A 465 -13.62 12.17 -26.84
CA LYS A 465 -14.78 12.57 -26.04
C LYS A 465 -15.72 11.37 -25.87
N PRO A 466 -16.26 11.14 -24.66
CA PRO A 466 -17.23 10.08 -24.46
C PRO A 466 -18.44 10.23 -25.35
N VAL A 467 -18.87 9.14 -25.99
CA VAL A 467 -20.04 9.11 -26.88
C VAL A 467 -21.11 8.22 -26.25
N PRO A 468 -22.32 8.75 -25.98
CA PRO A 468 -23.44 7.95 -25.49
C PRO A 468 -23.78 6.81 -26.44
N ARG A 469 -23.97 5.61 -25.88
CA ARG A 469 -24.35 4.38 -26.61
C ARG A 469 -25.76 3.95 -26.27
N SER A 470 -26.16 4.10 -25.01
CA SER A 470 -27.52 3.81 -24.56
C SER A 470 -27.82 4.59 -23.28
N SER A 471 -29.07 5.00 -23.09
CA SER A 471 -29.55 5.60 -21.84
C SER A 471 -30.85 4.91 -21.42
N ARG A 472 -30.99 4.62 -20.12
CA ARG A 472 -32.16 3.96 -19.53
C ARG A 472 -32.56 4.65 -18.23
N PRO A 473 -33.83 4.99 -18.02
CA PRO A 473 -34.30 5.40 -16.70
C PRO A 473 -34.31 4.20 -15.76
N ALA A 474 -34.10 4.44 -14.47
CA ALA A 474 -34.30 3.42 -13.44
C ALA A 474 -35.60 3.67 -12.66
N SER A 475 -36.33 2.59 -12.42
CA SER A 475 -37.51 2.60 -11.57
C SER A 475 -37.11 2.45 -10.11
N LEU A 476 -37.74 3.25 -9.24
CA LEU A 476 -37.58 3.16 -7.80
C LEU A 476 -38.54 2.12 -7.22
N THR A 477 -37.99 1.09 -6.58
CA THR A 477 -38.73 0.06 -5.85
C THR A 477 -38.78 0.42 -4.37
N PRO A 478 -39.98 0.61 -3.78
CA PRO A 478 -40.10 0.92 -2.36
C PRO A 478 -39.63 -0.27 -1.51
N THR A 479 -39.01 0.04 -0.37
CA THR A 479 -38.63 -0.97 0.63
C THR A 479 -39.63 -0.98 1.80
N ALA A 480 -39.43 -1.88 2.76
CA ALA A 480 -40.19 -1.86 4.02
C ALA A 480 -39.90 -0.60 4.88
N ARG A 481 -38.92 0.23 4.50
CA ARG A 481 -38.56 1.46 5.21
C ARG A 481 -39.12 2.67 4.48
N VAL A 482 -39.70 3.57 5.25
CA VAL A 482 -40.18 4.88 4.79
C VAL A 482 -39.02 5.63 4.12
N ASP A 483 -39.34 6.34 3.05
CA ASP A 483 -38.44 7.16 2.26
C ASP A 483 -37.23 6.40 1.67
N THR A 484 -37.21 5.07 1.69
CA THR A 484 -36.07 4.26 1.21
C THR A 484 -36.49 3.43 0.01
N TYR A 485 -35.80 3.66 -1.10
CA TYR A 485 -36.06 3.04 -2.40
C TYR A 485 -34.80 2.38 -2.94
N GLU A 486 -34.97 1.28 -3.65
CA GLU A 486 -33.92 0.58 -4.36
C GLU A 486 -34.15 0.64 -5.86
N TRP A 487 -33.08 0.51 -6.63
CA TRP A 487 -33.16 0.49 -8.08
C TRP A 487 -32.09 -0.43 -8.65
N LEU A 488 -32.42 -1.03 -9.80
CA LEU A 488 -31.54 -1.93 -10.51
C LEU A 488 -31.81 -1.81 -12.01
N VAL A 489 -30.76 -1.58 -12.79
CA VAL A 489 -30.81 -1.52 -14.25
C VAL A 489 -29.89 -2.60 -14.82
N PRO A 490 -30.44 -3.63 -15.48
CA PRO A 490 -29.65 -4.54 -16.30
C PRO A 490 -29.30 -3.85 -17.63
N VAL A 491 -28.04 -3.97 -18.04
CA VAL A 491 -27.46 -3.38 -19.25
C VAL A 491 -26.84 -4.51 -20.06
N GLY A 492 -27.53 -4.96 -21.10
CA GLY A 492 -27.00 -5.98 -22.01
C GLY A 492 -25.89 -5.43 -22.88
N LEU A 493 -24.80 -6.17 -23.05
CA LEU A 493 -23.57 -5.70 -23.71
C LEU A 493 -23.43 -6.16 -25.17
N LYS A 494 -24.42 -6.88 -25.70
CA LYS A 494 -24.39 -7.51 -27.03
C LYS A 494 -24.11 -6.56 -28.20
N ASP A 495 -24.55 -5.31 -28.07
CA ASP A 495 -24.46 -4.29 -29.12
C ASP A 495 -23.21 -3.40 -28.96
N LEU A 496 -22.35 -3.70 -27.97
CA LEU A 496 -21.11 -2.97 -27.72
C LEU A 496 -19.92 -3.73 -28.33
N PRO A 497 -19.18 -3.12 -29.27
CA PRO A 497 -17.94 -3.73 -29.75
C PRO A 497 -16.89 -3.84 -28.62
N PRO A 498 -15.84 -4.66 -28.79
CA PRO A 498 -14.73 -4.68 -27.85
C PRO A 498 -14.09 -3.28 -27.71
N GLY A 499 -13.87 -2.85 -26.47
CA GLY A 499 -13.41 -1.49 -26.19
C GLY A 499 -13.59 -1.09 -24.73
N ARG A 500 -13.25 0.18 -24.44
CA ARG A 500 -13.40 0.78 -23.10
C ARG A 500 -14.68 1.61 -23.02
N TYR A 501 -15.39 1.47 -21.91
CA TYR A 501 -16.66 2.10 -21.67
C TYR A 501 -16.75 2.65 -20.25
N GLN A 502 -17.74 3.47 -20.01
CA GLN A 502 -18.13 3.91 -18.68
C GLN A 502 -19.65 3.95 -18.55
N VAL A 503 -20.14 3.60 -17.38
CA VAL A 503 -21.51 3.85 -16.96
C VAL A 503 -21.54 5.19 -16.23
N VAL A 504 -22.37 6.11 -16.71
CA VAL A 504 -22.68 7.36 -16.04
C VAL A 504 -24.07 7.23 -15.42
N VAL A 505 -24.14 7.29 -14.10
CA VAL A 505 -25.39 7.30 -13.34
C VAL A 505 -25.66 8.72 -12.88
N SER A 506 -26.80 9.28 -13.26
CA SER A 506 -27.20 10.63 -12.84
C SER A 506 -28.52 10.58 -12.08
N LEU A 507 -28.54 11.18 -10.89
CA LEU A 507 -29.73 11.36 -10.06
C LEU A 507 -30.13 12.83 -10.05
N GLN A 508 -31.39 13.11 -10.39
CA GLN A 508 -31.98 14.43 -10.36
C GLN A 508 -33.18 14.46 -9.40
N LYS A 509 -33.35 15.58 -8.69
CA LYS A 509 -34.57 15.94 -7.97
C LYS A 509 -35.10 17.24 -8.58
N GLY A 510 -36.24 17.18 -9.27
CA GLY A 510 -36.71 18.30 -10.08
C GLY A 510 -35.66 18.73 -11.10
N SER A 511 -35.20 19.99 -11.03
CA SER A 511 -34.13 20.53 -11.88
C SER A 511 -32.72 20.40 -11.30
N THR A 512 -32.58 19.90 -10.06
CA THR A 512 -31.30 19.85 -9.36
C THR A 512 -30.67 18.48 -9.49
N THR A 513 -29.39 18.42 -9.89
CA THR A 513 -28.60 17.19 -9.85
C THR A 513 -28.18 16.89 -8.42
N VAL A 514 -28.65 15.76 -7.87
CA VAL A 514 -28.31 15.27 -6.54
C VAL A 514 -26.95 14.58 -6.55
N GLY A 515 -26.65 13.84 -7.62
CA GLY A 515 -25.37 13.15 -7.76
C GLY A 515 -25.15 12.60 -9.16
N THR A 516 -23.87 12.51 -9.54
CA THR A 516 -23.43 11.87 -10.78
C THR A 516 -22.24 10.96 -10.45
N TRP A 517 -22.32 9.69 -10.87
CA TRP A 517 -21.27 8.70 -10.67
C TRP A 517 -20.82 8.13 -12.01
N THR A 518 -19.52 7.94 -12.16
CA THR A 518 -18.93 7.35 -13.37
C THR A 518 -18.18 6.08 -12.98
N LEU A 519 -18.57 4.96 -13.57
CA LEU A 519 -18.04 3.63 -13.29
C LEU A 519 -17.44 3.04 -14.59
N PRO A 520 -16.11 2.85 -14.68
CA PRO A 520 -15.51 2.29 -15.88
C PRO A 520 -15.83 0.81 -16.06
N PHE A 521 -15.78 0.31 -17.29
CA PHE A 521 -15.74 -1.11 -17.60
C PHE A 521 -15.16 -1.33 -18.99
N SER A 522 -14.88 -2.59 -19.35
CA SER A 522 -14.41 -2.94 -20.69
C SER A 522 -15.16 -4.14 -21.25
N VAL A 523 -15.34 -4.12 -22.58
CA VAL A 523 -15.85 -5.26 -23.34
C VAL A 523 -14.67 -5.91 -24.06
N THR A 524 -14.47 -7.21 -23.83
CA THR A 524 -13.37 -8.00 -24.40
C THR A 524 -13.82 -8.79 -25.64
N PRO A 525 -12.93 -9.09 -26.61
CA PRO A 525 -13.26 -9.96 -27.74
C PRO A 525 -13.33 -11.45 -27.36
N LEU A 526 -13.00 -11.83 -26.12
CA LEU A 526 -13.04 -13.22 -25.66
C LEU A 526 -14.47 -13.75 -25.64
N GLY A 527 -14.63 -15.05 -25.91
CA GLY A 527 -15.94 -15.72 -25.86
C GLY A 527 -16.51 -15.91 -24.45
N ALA A 528 -15.65 -15.88 -23.42
CA ALA A 528 -16.02 -15.91 -22.01
C ALA A 528 -14.94 -15.22 -21.18
N VAL A 529 -15.33 -14.59 -20.07
CA VAL A 529 -14.42 -14.07 -19.03
C VAL A 529 -14.66 -14.86 -17.75
N PRO A 530 -13.61 -15.46 -17.14
CA PRO A 530 -13.76 -16.11 -15.86
C PRO A 530 -13.81 -15.06 -14.75
N HIS A 531 -14.96 -14.96 -14.07
CA HIS A 531 -15.16 -14.10 -12.90
C HIS A 531 -14.64 -14.74 -11.61
N PRO A 532 -14.13 -13.94 -10.65
CA PRO A 532 -13.46 -14.45 -9.46
C PRO A 532 -14.39 -15.24 -8.55
N GLN A 533 -13.83 -16.20 -7.83
CA GLN A 533 -14.53 -16.86 -6.74
C GLN A 533 -14.58 -15.93 -5.52
N ALA A 534 -15.80 -15.60 -5.06
CA ALA A 534 -16.01 -14.70 -3.95
C ALA A 534 -15.95 -15.41 -2.58
N TYR A 535 -15.11 -14.90 -1.70
CA TYR A 535 -15.02 -15.26 -0.29
C TYR A 535 -15.46 -14.05 0.54
N THR A 536 -16.74 -14.08 0.93
CA THR A 536 -17.42 -12.94 1.53
C THR A 536 -17.70 -13.19 3.00
N ARG A 537 -17.36 -12.22 3.86
CA ARG A 537 -17.69 -12.24 5.29
C ARG A 537 -18.99 -11.48 5.53
N SER A 538 -20.09 -12.22 5.64
CA SER A 538 -21.40 -11.64 5.97
C SER A 538 -21.64 -11.59 7.47
N LEU A 539 -22.13 -10.46 7.99
CA LEU A 539 -22.54 -10.35 9.38
C LEU A 539 -24.00 -10.81 9.53
N ARG A 540 -24.26 -11.77 10.41
CA ARG A 540 -25.64 -12.08 10.83
C ARG A 540 -26.22 -10.89 11.58
N ARG A 541 -27.46 -10.50 11.30
CA ARG A 541 -28.11 -9.35 11.97
C ARG A 541 -28.28 -9.55 13.49
N THR A 542 -28.33 -10.80 13.96
CA THR A 542 -28.28 -11.13 15.39
C THR A 542 -26.96 -10.73 16.06
N ASN A 543 -25.89 -10.52 15.28
CA ASN A 543 -24.57 -10.10 15.74
C ASN A 543 -24.30 -8.59 15.58
N LEU A 544 -25.34 -7.77 15.35
CA LEU A 544 -25.22 -6.31 15.23
C LEU A 544 -24.60 -5.63 16.45
N PHE A 545 -24.66 -6.25 17.64
CA PHE A 545 -24.00 -5.73 18.84
C PHE A 545 -22.50 -5.47 18.64
N ALA A 546 -21.81 -6.24 17.78
CA ALA A 546 -20.40 -6.03 17.50
C ALA A 546 -20.14 -4.77 16.65
N TRP A 547 -21.06 -4.46 15.72
CA TRP A 547 -21.00 -3.24 14.92
C TRP A 547 -21.43 -2.01 15.73
N ASP A 548 -22.39 -2.16 16.64
CA ASP A 548 -22.78 -1.10 17.58
C ASP A 548 -21.64 -0.74 18.53
N LEU A 549 -20.89 -1.74 19.01
CA LEU A 549 -19.68 -1.53 19.80
C LEU A 549 -18.64 -0.73 19.00
N ALA A 550 -18.36 -1.14 17.75
CA ALA A 550 -17.42 -0.45 16.87
C ALA A 550 -17.83 1.02 16.60
N ALA A 551 -19.12 1.30 16.40
CA ALA A 551 -19.63 2.66 16.23
C ALA A 551 -19.45 3.49 17.51
N GLY A 552 -19.67 2.90 18.69
CA GLY A 552 -19.44 3.55 19.98
C GLY A 552 -17.98 3.85 20.23
N GLU A 553 -17.07 2.95 19.86
CA GLU A 553 -15.63 3.17 19.94
C GLU A 553 -15.16 4.30 19.02
N GLN A 554 -15.67 4.35 17.78
CA GLN A 554 -15.41 5.45 16.84
C GLN A 554 -15.85 6.79 17.40
N ALA A 555 -17.08 6.88 17.93
CA ALA A 555 -17.62 8.09 18.49
C ALA A 555 -16.83 8.53 19.73
N TRP A 556 -16.45 7.57 20.59
CA TRP A 556 -15.71 7.88 21.80
C TRP A 556 -14.29 8.36 21.51
N ALA A 557 -13.59 7.74 20.56
CA ALA A 557 -12.26 8.16 20.12
C ALA A 557 -12.27 9.59 19.53
N GLN A 558 -13.39 10.00 18.93
CA GLN A 558 -13.62 11.36 18.41
C GLN A 558 -14.20 12.33 19.46
N ASN A 559 -14.22 11.96 20.75
CA ASN A 559 -14.77 12.76 21.85
C ASN A 559 -16.28 13.09 21.73
N ARG A 560 -17.04 12.36 20.93
CA ARG A 560 -18.49 12.51 20.77
C ARG A 560 -19.24 11.75 21.86
N THR A 561 -19.16 12.27 23.07
CA THR A 561 -19.54 11.55 24.32
C THR A 561 -21.00 11.04 24.32
N SER A 562 -21.96 11.85 23.88
CA SER A 562 -23.38 11.46 23.84
C SER A 562 -23.66 10.36 22.82
N GLU A 563 -23.11 10.48 21.62
CA GLU A 563 -23.23 9.46 20.56
C GLU A 563 -22.56 8.15 20.98
N ALA A 564 -21.36 8.24 21.58
CA ALA A 564 -20.63 7.09 22.11
C ALA A 564 -21.47 6.31 23.12
N GLU A 565 -22.08 6.99 24.09
CA GLU A 565 -22.95 6.36 25.08
C GLU A 565 -24.14 5.65 24.43
N ALA A 566 -24.81 6.31 23.49
CA ALA A 566 -25.97 5.75 22.79
C ALA A 566 -25.60 4.44 22.07
N TRP A 567 -24.48 4.42 21.36
CA TRP A 567 -24.00 3.23 20.68
C TRP A 567 -23.56 2.11 21.62
N LEU A 568 -22.75 2.42 22.63
CA LEU A 568 -22.28 1.44 23.61
C LEU A 568 -23.44 0.82 24.41
N ARG A 569 -24.43 1.62 24.79
CA ARG A 569 -25.67 1.13 25.41
C ARG A 569 -26.46 0.24 24.47
N ARG A 570 -26.61 0.62 23.20
CA ARG A 570 -27.30 -0.21 22.20
C ARG A 570 -26.60 -1.56 21.99
N ALA A 571 -25.27 -1.56 21.93
CA ALA A 571 -24.47 -2.78 21.83
C ALA A 571 -24.73 -3.73 23.01
N HIS A 572 -24.66 -3.21 24.24
CA HIS A 572 -24.92 -3.99 25.46
C HIS A 572 -26.38 -4.46 25.54
N GLN A 573 -27.36 -3.63 25.19
CA GLN A 573 -28.77 -4.02 25.19
C GLN A 573 -29.09 -5.16 24.23
N ARG A 574 -28.47 -5.16 23.04
CA ARG A 574 -28.64 -6.24 22.06
C ARG A 574 -28.07 -7.57 22.54
N LYS A 575 -26.96 -7.54 23.29
CA LYS A 575 -26.34 -8.74 23.86
C LYS A 575 -25.68 -8.43 25.22
N PRO A 576 -26.43 -8.54 26.34
CA PRO A 576 -25.94 -8.14 27.66
C PRO A 576 -24.74 -8.95 28.17
N ASP A 577 -24.65 -10.23 27.78
CA ASP A 577 -23.57 -11.16 28.13
C ASP A 577 -22.33 -11.01 27.22
N PHE A 578 -22.37 -10.14 26.21
CA PHE A 578 -21.21 -9.86 25.37
C PHE A 578 -20.20 -9.00 26.13
N GLU A 579 -19.24 -9.67 26.75
CA GLU A 579 -18.20 -9.10 27.59
C GLU A 579 -17.56 -7.82 27.01
N PRO A 580 -17.09 -7.76 25.75
CA PRO A 580 -16.47 -6.56 25.21
C PRO A 580 -17.38 -5.32 25.28
N ALA A 581 -18.67 -5.44 24.99
CA ALA A 581 -19.59 -4.30 25.06
C ALA A 581 -19.85 -3.86 26.50
N ALA A 582 -20.03 -4.80 27.42
CA ALA A 582 -20.24 -4.50 28.83
C ALA A 582 -19.01 -3.81 29.46
N LEU A 583 -17.80 -4.34 29.20
CA LEU A 583 -16.56 -3.75 29.69
C LEU A 583 -16.31 -2.38 29.08
N ARG A 584 -16.54 -2.22 27.77
CA ARG A 584 -16.32 -0.93 27.09
C ARG A 584 -17.27 0.15 27.59
N LEU A 585 -18.54 -0.19 27.84
CA LEU A 585 -19.51 0.74 28.42
C LEU A 585 -19.20 1.04 29.89
N ALA A 586 -18.74 0.06 30.68
CA ALA A 586 -18.26 0.31 32.05
C ALA A 586 -17.07 1.28 32.06
N GLU A 587 -16.11 1.08 31.15
CA GLU A 587 -14.96 1.94 30.98
C GLU A 587 -15.38 3.38 30.62
N PHE A 588 -16.35 3.52 29.71
CA PHE A 588 -16.93 4.80 29.35
C PHE A 588 -17.58 5.50 30.56
N TYR A 589 -18.35 4.78 31.39
CA TYR A 589 -18.93 5.35 32.60
C TYR A 589 -17.87 5.77 33.62
N LEU A 590 -16.80 5.00 33.80
CA LEU A 590 -15.69 5.40 34.66
C LEU A 590 -15.00 6.66 34.16
N ALA A 591 -14.72 6.73 32.86
CA ALA A 591 -14.11 7.90 32.24
C ALA A 591 -14.99 9.16 32.35
N THR A 592 -16.31 8.99 32.33
CA THR A 592 -17.30 10.07 32.46
C THR A 592 -17.79 10.29 33.91
N LYS A 593 -17.04 9.78 34.90
CA LYS A 593 -17.29 9.98 36.35
C LYS A 593 -18.65 9.45 36.85
N ARG A 594 -19.11 8.34 36.28
CA ARG A 594 -20.36 7.64 36.65
C ARG A 594 -20.10 6.20 37.13
N PRO A 595 -19.25 5.99 38.17
CA PRO A 595 -18.84 4.66 38.60
C PRO A 595 -19.97 3.77 39.16
N GLY A 596 -21.07 4.36 39.66
CA GLY A 596 -22.25 3.59 40.10
C GLY A 596 -22.93 2.84 38.95
N GLU A 597 -23.03 3.47 37.78
CA GLU A 597 -23.58 2.84 36.58
C GLU A 597 -22.68 1.71 36.08
N ALA A 598 -21.35 1.91 36.13
CA ALA A 598 -20.38 0.87 35.81
C ALA A 598 -20.53 -0.37 36.71
N LEU A 599 -20.70 -0.17 38.03
CA LEU A 599 -20.88 -1.30 38.96
C LEU A 599 -22.14 -2.12 38.68
N ASN A 600 -23.26 -1.45 38.42
CA ASN A 600 -24.53 -2.11 38.11
C ASN A 600 -24.42 -2.91 36.81
N LEU A 601 -23.82 -2.32 35.78
CA LEU A 601 -23.61 -2.94 34.48
C LEU A 601 -22.79 -4.23 34.57
N LEU A 602 -21.70 -4.20 35.35
CA LEU A 602 -20.76 -5.31 35.47
C LEU A 602 -21.34 -6.53 36.21
N GLN A 603 -22.53 -6.43 36.82
CA GLN A 603 -23.16 -7.58 37.49
C GLN A 603 -23.57 -8.69 36.52
N VAL A 604 -23.83 -8.34 35.25
CA VAL A 604 -24.28 -9.27 34.20
C VAL A 604 -23.18 -10.26 33.78
N LEU A 605 -21.90 -9.87 33.90
CA LEU A 605 -20.78 -10.74 33.55
C LEU A 605 -20.52 -11.78 34.65
N PRO A 606 -19.97 -12.98 34.38
CA PRO A 606 -19.64 -13.97 35.40
C PRO A 606 -18.67 -13.46 36.47
N SER A 607 -18.79 -13.90 37.73
CA SER A 607 -17.93 -13.46 38.84
C SER A 607 -16.48 -13.94 38.71
N GLU A 608 -16.25 -15.01 37.97
CA GLU A 608 -14.93 -15.56 37.62
C GLU A 608 -14.17 -14.66 36.63
N ASN A 609 -14.86 -13.74 35.94
CA ASN A 609 -14.24 -12.93 34.90
C ASN A 609 -13.23 -11.93 35.52
N ALA A 610 -11.97 -12.06 35.13
CA ALA A 610 -10.89 -11.22 35.66
C ALA A 610 -11.05 -9.73 35.31
N GLN A 611 -11.52 -9.43 34.10
CA GLN A 611 -11.76 -8.05 33.67
C GLN A 611 -12.93 -7.43 34.43
N ARG A 612 -14.01 -8.17 34.66
CA ARG A 612 -15.12 -7.75 35.53
C ARG A 612 -14.58 -7.36 36.91
N ARG A 613 -13.77 -8.22 37.55
CA ARG A 613 -13.18 -7.94 38.87
C ARG A 613 -12.34 -6.66 38.83
N LEU A 614 -11.46 -6.52 37.83
CA LEU A 614 -10.67 -5.31 37.64
C LEU A 614 -11.55 -4.05 37.56
N PHE A 615 -12.51 -4.01 36.64
CA PHE A 615 -13.36 -2.84 36.44
C PHE A 615 -14.27 -2.55 37.64
N GLN A 616 -14.71 -3.58 38.38
CA GLN A 616 -15.46 -3.40 39.62
C GLN A 616 -14.61 -2.75 40.72
N VAL A 617 -13.36 -3.19 40.88
CA VAL A 617 -12.43 -2.59 41.85
C VAL A 617 -12.16 -1.12 41.49
N LEU A 618 -11.92 -0.83 40.21
CA LEU A 618 -11.73 0.55 39.74
C LEU A 618 -12.98 1.41 40.00
N ALA A 619 -14.18 0.87 39.76
CA ALA A 619 -15.43 1.56 40.03
C ALA A 619 -15.66 1.82 41.52
N ARG A 620 -15.40 0.83 42.38
CA ARG A 620 -15.44 1.01 43.85
C ARG A 620 -14.41 2.01 44.33
N GLN A 621 -13.21 2.01 43.76
CA GLN A 621 -12.15 2.96 44.10
C GLN A 621 -12.58 4.40 43.77
N ALA A 622 -13.23 4.59 42.61
CA ALA A 622 -13.77 5.88 42.21
C ALA A 622 -14.94 6.37 43.09
N LEU A 623 -15.71 5.46 43.70
CA LEU A 623 -16.84 5.79 44.60
C LEU A 623 -16.40 6.01 46.06
N ASN A 624 -15.61 5.09 46.58
CA ASN A 624 -15.36 4.92 48.01
C ASN A 624 -13.91 5.28 48.40
N GLY A 625 -13.12 5.76 47.45
CA GLY A 625 -11.71 6.11 47.66
C GLY A 625 -10.79 4.90 47.80
N CYS A 626 -9.53 5.20 48.10
CA CYS A 626 -8.43 4.24 48.10
C CYS A 626 -8.46 3.28 49.30
N GLU A 627 -8.85 3.75 50.49
CA GLU A 627 -8.74 2.96 51.74
C GLU A 627 -9.52 1.64 51.68
N THR A 628 -10.71 1.68 51.10
CA THR A 628 -11.61 0.52 51.03
C THR A 628 -11.23 -0.49 49.95
N THR A 629 -10.44 -0.07 48.95
CA THR A 629 -10.16 -0.87 47.75
C THR A 629 -8.70 -1.27 47.60
N LEU A 630 -7.79 -0.68 48.39
CA LEU A 630 -6.35 -0.97 48.35
C LEU A 630 -6.03 -2.47 48.51
N PRO A 631 -6.57 -3.20 49.50
CA PRO A 631 -6.26 -4.62 49.66
C PRO A 631 -6.72 -5.46 48.46
N GLU A 632 -7.83 -5.07 47.81
CA GLU A 632 -8.36 -5.76 46.66
C GLU A 632 -7.52 -5.49 45.40
N MET A 633 -7.10 -4.24 45.19
CA MET A 633 -6.17 -3.89 44.10
C MET A 633 -4.82 -4.58 44.25
N GLU A 634 -4.28 -4.68 45.48
CA GLU A 634 -3.04 -5.40 45.75
C GLU A 634 -3.16 -6.89 45.42
N ARG A 635 -4.27 -7.54 45.79
CA ARG A 635 -4.53 -8.95 45.44
C ARG A 635 -4.60 -9.16 43.93
N LEU A 636 -5.24 -8.26 43.19
CA LEU A 636 -5.28 -8.34 41.73
C LEU A 636 -3.87 -8.25 41.14
N LEU A 637 -3.05 -7.31 41.61
CA LEU A 637 -1.67 -7.16 41.18
C LEU A 637 -0.82 -8.41 41.50
N GLN A 638 -0.97 -8.97 42.71
CA GLN A 638 -0.30 -10.21 43.13
C GLN A 638 -0.74 -11.43 42.30
N ALA A 639 -2.00 -11.47 41.88
CA ALA A 639 -2.53 -12.48 40.97
C ALA A 639 -2.07 -12.30 39.50
N GLY A 640 -1.13 -11.39 39.24
CA GLY A 640 -0.54 -11.16 37.92
C GLY A 640 -1.30 -10.16 37.05
N GLN A 641 -2.38 -9.54 37.52
CA GLN A 641 -3.06 -8.49 36.76
C GLN A 641 -2.20 -7.22 36.72
N ARG A 642 -1.65 -6.90 35.55
CA ARG A 642 -0.81 -5.72 35.33
C ARG A 642 -1.42 -4.71 34.36
N HIS A 643 -2.75 -4.68 34.27
CA HIS A 643 -3.44 -3.70 33.43
C HIS A 643 -3.09 -2.27 33.87
N TRP A 644 -2.74 -1.39 32.93
CA TRP A 644 -2.24 -0.04 33.22
C TRP A 644 -3.17 0.79 34.13
N ARG A 645 -4.49 0.59 34.02
CA ARG A 645 -5.48 1.23 34.91
C ARG A 645 -5.37 0.80 36.37
N LEU A 646 -5.10 -0.48 36.62
CA LEU A 646 -4.86 -0.98 37.98
C LEU A 646 -3.59 -0.36 38.54
N LEU A 647 -2.51 -0.39 37.76
CA LEU A 647 -1.22 0.18 38.12
C LEU A 647 -1.36 1.68 38.42
N ARG A 648 -2.09 2.41 37.57
CA ARG A 648 -2.42 3.82 37.77
C ARG A 648 -3.20 4.04 39.06
N ALA A 649 -4.32 3.35 39.25
CA ALA A 649 -5.18 3.54 40.42
C ALA A 649 -4.43 3.23 41.72
N LEU A 650 -3.74 2.09 41.77
CA LEU A 650 -2.94 1.68 42.92
C LEU A 650 -1.77 2.64 43.18
N GLY A 651 -1.05 3.04 42.12
CA GLY A 651 0.05 4.00 42.20
C GLY A 651 -0.40 5.36 42.72
N LEU A 652 -1.54 5.88 42.26
CA LEU A 652 -2.10 7.13 42.77
C LEU A 652 -2.58 6.99 44.21
N CYS A 653 -3.15 5.86 44.61
CA CYS A 653 -3.51 5.60 46.00
C CYS A 653 -2.31 5.58 46.93
N TYR A 654 -1.18 4.99 46.53
CA TYR A 654 0.06 5.11 47.31
C TYR A 654 0.63 6.52 47.31
N TRP A 655 0.50 7.23 46.20
CA TRP A 655 0.98 8.60 46.09
C TRP A 655 0.27 9.55 47.06
N THR A 656 -1.06 9.43 47.15
CA THR A 656 -1.89 10.20 48.08
C THR A 656 -1.68 9.77 49.53
N ALA A 657 -1.39 8.49 49.79
CA ALA A 657 -1.02 7.97 51.11
C ALA A 657 0.42 8.29 51.55
N GLY A 658 1.19 9.06 50.77
CA GLY A 658 2.57 9.43 51.08
C GLY A 658 3.63 8.35 50.82
N GLN A 659 3.24 7.17 50.32
CA GLN A 659 4.13 6.03 50.04
C GLN A 659 4.79 6.17 48.66
N ARG A 660 5.64 7.19 48.48
CA ARG A 660 6.20 7.57 47.18
C ARG A 660 7.07 6.47 46.54
N ASP A 661 7.79 5.70 47.34
CA ASP A 661 8.65 4.62 46.85
C ASP A 661 7.85 3.47 46.21
N ARG A 662 6.64 3.20 46.73
CA ARG A 662 5.72 2.20 46.15
C ARG A 662 4.93 2.77 44.96
N ALA A 663 4.59 4.05 45.02
CA ALA A 663 3.79 4.71 44.00
C ALA A 663 4.53 4.87 42.66
N ARG A 664 5.77 5.36 42.72
CA ARG A 664 6.54 5.75 41.53
C ARG A 664 6.72 4.65 40.49
N PRO A 665 7.16 3.41 40.82
CA PRO A 665 7.33 2.35 39.82
C PRO A 665 6.01 1.96 39.16
N LEU A 666 4.91 1.88 39.93
CA LEU A 666 3.59 1.55 39.38
C LEU A 666 3.08 2.62 38.42
N LEU A 667 3.29 3.90 38.76
CA LEU A 667 2.94 5.03 37.91
C LEU A 667 3.79 5.08 36.63
N GLN A 668 5.08 4.75 36.72
CA GLN A 668 5.95 4.63 35.55
C GLN A 668 5.55 3.47 34.64
N ASP A 669 5.28 2.29 35.21
CA ASP A 669 4.79 1.13 34.45
C ASP A 669 3.44 1.44 33.78
N ALA A 670 2.54 2.13 34.49
CA ALA A 670 1.27 2.57 33.93
C ALA A 670 1.46 3.54 32.75
N LEU A 671 2.40 4.48 32.86
CA LEU A 671 2.70 5.45 31.80
C LEU A 671 3.40 4.81 30.61
N ALA A 672 4.29 3.84 30.86
CA ALA A 672 4.94 3.06 29.81
C ALA A 672 3.92 2.20 29.04
N ALA A 673 2.97 1.59 29.75
CA ALA A 673 1.92 0.78 29.15
C ALA A 673 0.84 1.62 28.41
N ASN A 674 0.59 2.86 28.84
CA ASN A 674 -0.27 3.80 28.14
C ASN A 674 0.31 5.23 28.20
N PRO A 675 1.02 5.69 27.15
CA PRO A 675 1.66 7.00 27.15
C PRO A 675 0.69 8.20 27.15
N ASP A 676 -0.59 8.01 26.86
CA ASP A 676 -1.60 9.08 26.77
C ASP A 676 -2.22 9.40 28.14
N GLN A 677 -1.38 9.84 29.09
CA GLN A 677 -1.76 10.17 30.47
C GLN A 677 -1.08 11.49 30.91
N PRO A 678 -1.57 12.66 30.45
CA PRO A 678 -0.90 13.95 30.67
C PRO A 678 -0.84 14.36 32.16
N ASP A 679 -1.85 13.98 32.94
CA ASP A 679 -1.88 14.16 34.41
C ASP A 679 -0.73 13.42 35.09
N LEU A 680 -0.44 12.20 34.61
CA LEU A 680 0.58 11.33 35.17
C LEU A 680 2.00 11.77 34.74
N LYS A 681 2.15 12.26 33.49
CA LYS A 681 3.36 12.95 33.02
C LYS A 681 3.69 14.17 33.87
N ALA A 682 2.70 15.01 34.15
CA ALA A 682 2.86 16.17 35.01
C ALA A 682 3.24 15.78 36.45
N LEU A 683 2.65 14.69 36.98
CA LEU A 683 2.91 14.21 38.34
C LEU A 683 4.33 13.66 38.54
N LEU A 684 4.87 12.93 37.56
CA LEU A 684 6.19 12.28 37.66
C LEU A 684 7.36 13.18 37.25
N GLY A 685 7.09 14.23 36.48
CA GLY A 685 8.10 15.14 35.92
C GLY A 685 8.97 14.51 34.82
N PRO A 686 9.91 15.28 34.24
CA PRO A 686 10.72 14.87 33.08
C PRO A 686 11.67 13.69 33.32
N ALA A 687 11.84 13.24 34.56
CA ALA A 687 12.68 12.09 34.91
C ALA A 687 12.07 10.71 34.56
N ALA A 688 10.84 10.66 34.03
CA ALA A 688 10.15 9.41 33.70
C ALA A 688 10.46 8.85 32.30
N GLU A 689 11.01 9.66 31.37
CA GLU A 689 11.24 9.24 29.97
C GLU A 689 12.48 8.35 29.76
N LYS A 690 13.34 8.15 30.78
CA LYS A 690 14.67 7.54 30.61
C LYS A 690 14.79 6.04 30.97
N LYS A 691 13.70 5.31 31.18
CA LYS A 691 13.76 3.85 31.37
C LYS A 691 12.76 3.13 30.47
N GLY A 692 13.16 2.88 29.23
CA GLY A 692 12.32 2.20 28.25
C GLY A 692 13.05 1.90 26.94
N THR A 693 14.20 1.25 27.02
CA THR A 693 14.78 0.46 25.91
C THR A 693 15.88 -0.42 26.50
N PRO A 694 15.69 -1.75 26.61
CA PRO A 694 16.79 -2.68 26.41
C PRO A 694 17.28 -2.60 24.96
#